data_AF-A0A4P7R068-F1
#
_entry.id   AF-A0A4P7R068-F1
#
_cell.length_a   1.000
_cell.length_b   1.000
_cell.length_c   1.000
_cell.angle_alpha   90.00
_cell.angle_beta   90.00
_cell.angle_gamma   90.00
#
_symmetry.space_group_name_H-M   'P 1'
#
loop_
_entity.id
_entity.type
_entity.pdbx_description
1 polymer ?
#
loop_
_entity_poly.entity_id
_entity_poly.type
_entity_poly.pdbx_seq_one_letter_code
_entity_poly.pdbx_strand_id
1 'polypeptide(L)'
;MPRSMPRTHKALMMMALGGSALAGCATVTPQARLETVGLGRNPAGEACVATRNWSDPGVPDRFARAYTIACSGVAASRPLGTVRAIKATAEAQAALEAQFDCGPVQAVRVAAAEATARRCLDKVTGLESVRLDTARGGMHYAAAGTPALLPLLEEALGIVSGVLPPNTDVTRTPTATIDIAGLAPRPSATGADLAAADAAGTVAAPLDVATALAQGISLNHKGLYVEASRILNDALSRLSPTASAPSTTTNTTALLSAELLLEAALADSNIRFPDAAAAHFAAADAIFAAQPGSRTAFLSRKRDTYGALDAINRHAFPEALATLDRVANAPAAADQPLRDPSTLRLLNQPRQNGTATALTVPNAAVLSQLVLDIQTQYARSVALLAQGDRDQAEAAIDRAAAIYRPLANERLDQTQLLWLGARIARQRGRLQAQRGDYSNAYDNFTDAVDMLRRSAIANAGTGNEPAIAEAQLDRAAVYARTGASRTAVRNAFGEAVDALIDSHGTSLGSALGMQDYLDLLVAESAKPLADTYDRFFRAVQANGEPAVARQLSQLQTTVTADGTIATALRERADLEREITRLRYALAGGKTGEAAPTDLSRARTAAEQRLLAVDAKLAADPRYRTLDDAPATLAELRGALRPGEAFLKLTRLDRRIYGLVVTPDRTFVYHVADSEAATRAVETLGQQLRASIDGGLDVGKLVPFDEARAYTLFRLVAGPAAPTLQASRSIVVDPAGPLETLPIGALVTRYDANAVRADPFDFSQTAFLARTASISNALSPRSFLVARGTPASRAQRAFIGFGQHSAPASATGVAALRPISVGYGCTVDYGRLASLSRTLKPISARELGIAAGALQVRDAQLLTGAAFTDTSVEARGDLDQYEVVHFATHGLTEGMWGCSKSPPALVTSFGDAKSDGLLSFSEIAQLRLDANLVVLSACDTAAGVRDEGLARSAGQEEAGATLEGLVRAFLTANARAVLATYWQVSAEKESDEFIRAFYARARTGTMGEAMQDAQRALIAQPAYSHPFYWAPYFLVGDSSKTALTTASPAQSPHVAAK
;
A
#
# COMPACT_ATOMS: atom_id res chain seq x y z
N MET A 1 -34.82 9.94 -63.10
CA MET A 1 -34.96 11.35 -63.47
C MET A 1 -34.39 12.21 -62.36
N PRO A 2 -33.62 13.29 -62.64
CA PRO A 2 -32.47 13.29 -63.54
C PRO A 2 -31.27 14.12 -63.02
N ARG A 3 -30.12 13.95 -63.72
CA ARG A 3 -29.09 14.96 -64.05
C ARG A 3 -28.12 15.40 -62.92
N SER A 4 -26.83 15.62 -63.14
CA SER A 4 -26.01 15.58 -64.37
C SER A 4 -24.53 15.76 -64.00
N MET A 5 -23.67 14.86 -64.51
CA MET A 5 -22.28 15.11 -64.92
C MET A 5 -22.18 16.34 -65.86
N PRO A 6 -21.01 16.98 -66.14
CA PRO A 6 -19.86 16.26 -66.72
C PRO A 6 -18.41 16.84 -66.68
N ARG A 7 -17.45 15.90 -66.88
CA ARG A 7 -16.28 15.89 -67.82
C ARG A 7 -15.17 16.94 -67.62
N THR A 8 -13.89 16.65 -67.86
CA THR A 8 -13.22 16.06 -69.06
C THR A 8 -11.79 15.60 -68.70
N HIS A 9 -11.36 14.37 -69.04
CA HIS A 9 -10.43 13.98 -70.15
C HIS A 9 -8.98 14.54 -70.01
N LYS A 10 -7.87 13.82 -70.18
CA LYS A 10 -7.57 12.70 -71.11
C LYS A 10 -6.14 12.13 -70.84
N ALA A 11 -5.99 10.81 -71.01
CA ALA A 11 -4.94 10.11 -71.79
C ALA A 11 -3.53 9.90 -71.16
N LEU A 12 -2.75 8.83 -71.41
CA LEU A 12 -2.79 7.71 -72.37
C LEU A 12 -1.74 6.61 -71.97
N MET A 13 -2.01 5.36 -72.37
CA MET A 13 -1.10 4.25 -72.81
C MET A 13 0.17 3.87 -72.02
N MET A 14 0.25 2.63 -71.49
CA MET A 14 0.76 1.37 -72.11
C MET A 14 2.27 1.35 -72.45
N MET A 15 3.03 0.49 -71.76
CA MET A 15 3.79 -0.61 -72.38
C MET A 15 4.41 -1.52 -71.31
N ALA A 16 4.31 -2.83 -71.55
CA ALA A 16 5.01 -3.89 -70.85
C ALA A 16 6.37 -4.17 -71.52
N LEU A 17 7.38 -4.57 -70.73
CA LEU A 17 8.36 -5.65 -71.03
C LEU A 17 9.54 -5.61 -70.04
N GLY A 18 10.02 -6.79 -69.66
CA GLY A 18 11.42 -7.01 -69.29
C GLY A 18 11.69 -7.31 -67.82
N GLY A 19 11.72 -8.59 -67.47
CA GLY A 19 12.32 -9.05 -66.21
C GLY A 19 13.84 -8.94 -66.23
N SER A 20 14.43 -8.78 -65.05
CA SER A 20 15.78 -9.25 -64.71
C SER A 20 15.94 -9.22 -63.19
N ALA A 21 16.37 -10.36 -62.65
CA ALA A 21 16.68 -10.57 -61.26
C ALA A 21 17.85 -9.69 -60.79
N LEU A 22 17.69 -9.04 -59.65
CA LEU A 22 18.79 -8.74 -58.73
C LEU A 22 18.30 -9.02 -57.31
N ALA A 23 18.65 -10.22 -56.84
CA ALA A 23 18.68 -10.55 -55.43
C ALA A 23 19.82 -9.78 -54.75
N GLY A 24 19.61 -9.45 -53.47
CA GLY A 24 20.69 -9.27 -52.51
C GLY A 24 21.16 -7.83 -52.29
N CYS A 25 20.48 -7.13 -51.38
CA CYS A 25 21.14 -6.31 -50.37
C CYS A 25 20.14 -6.12 -49.21
N ALA A 26 20.19 -7.05 -48.25
CA ALA A 26 19.51 -6.88 -46.97
C ALA A 26 20.10 -5.66 -46.27
N THR A 27 19.34 -4.56 -46.22
CA THR A 27 19.68 -3.41 -45.39
C THR A 27 19.52 -3.82 -43.93
N VAL A 28 20.64 -4.12 -43.28
CA VAL A 28 20.72 -4.29 -41.82
C VAL A 28 20.20 -3.01 -41.18
N THR A 29 19.02 -3.09 -40.57
CA THR A 29 18.45 -2.00 -39.78
C THR A 29 19.32 -1.83 -38.53
N PRO A 30 19.77 -0.61 -38.17
CA PRO A 30 20.43 -0.41 -36.89
C PRO A 30 19.40 -0.70 -35.80
N GLN A 31 19.57 -1.79 -35.04
CA GLN A 31 18.71 -2.12 -33.91
C GLN A 31 18.68 -0.94 -32.93
N ALA A 32 17.46 -0.43 -32.67
CA ALA A 32 17.17 0.58 -31.66
C ALA A 32 17.86 0.22 -30.33
N ARG A 33 18.33 1.24 -29.60
CA ARG A 33 18.85 1.04 -28.23
C ARG A 33 17.66 0.73 -27.34
N LEU A 34 17.39 -0.56 -27.13
CA LEU A 34 16.35 -1.04 -26.21
C LEU A 34 16.81 -0.71 -24.78
N GLU A 35 16.00 0.02 -24.03
CA GLU A 35 16.19 0.25 -22.58
C GLU A 35 15.67 -0.95 -21.76
N THR A 36 14.74 -1.71 -22.33
CA THR A 36 14.18 -2.95 -21.78
C THR A 36 13.96 -3.96 -22.91
N VAL A 37 14.16 -5.25 -22.61
CA VAL A 37 14.01 -6.36 -23.55
C VAL A 37 13.12 -7.42 -22.89
N GLY A 38 11.94 -7.67 -23.45
CA GLY A 38 11.08 -8.76 -23.00
C GLY A 38 11.71 -10.11 -23.31
N LEU A 39 11.84 -10.98 -22.31
CA LEU A 39 12.46 -12.31 -22.44
C LEU A 39 11.44 -13.45 -22.41
N GLY A 40 10.16 -13.15 -22.20
CA GLY A 40 9.12 -14.16 -22.02
C GLY A 40 8.99 -14.57 -20.55
N ARG A 41 8.65 -15.83 -20.27
CA ARG A 41 8.47 -16.34 -18.90
C ARG A 41 9.58 -17.31 -18.49
N ASN A 42 9.95 -17.29 -17.21
CA ASN A 42 10.83 -18.33 -16.64
C ASN A 42 10.06 -19.67 -16.48
N PRO A 43 10.74 -20.78 -16.12
CA PRO A 43 10.07 -22.05 -15.85
C PRO A 43 9.02 -22.01 -14.73
N ALA A 44 9.04 -21.00 -13.86
CA ALA A 44 8.02 -20.73 -12.83
C ALA A 44 6.84 -19.86 -13.33
N GLY A 45 6.80 -19.53 -14.63
CA GLY A 45 5.73 -18.76 -15.25
C GLY A 45 5.79 -17.25 -14.98
N GLU A 46 6.88 -16.74 -14.41
CA GLU A 46 7.06 -15.32 -14.12
C GLU A 46 7.53 -14.57 -15.35
N ALA A 47 6.96 -13.39 -15.62
CA ALA A 47 7.38 -12.57 -16.75
C ALA A 47 8.77 -11.99 -16.46
N CYS A 48 9.71 -12.20 -17.38
CA CYS A 48 11.09 -11.77 -17.24
C CYS A 48 11.46 -10.73 -18.28
N VAL A 49 12.18 -9.72 -17.82
CA VAL A 49 12.64 -8.59 -18.63
C VAL A 49 14.13 -8.37 -18.37
N ALA A 50 14.87 -8.07 -19.43
CA ALA A 50 16.22 -7.54 -19.36
C ALA A 50 16.15 -6.01 -19.40
N THR A 51 16.43 -5.34 -18.29
CA THR A 51 16.44 -3.87 -18.17
C THR A 51 17.86 -3.34 -18.22
N ARG A 52 18.08 -2.20 -18.87
CA ARG A 52 19.41 -1.64 -19.07
C ARG A 52 20.12 -1.30 -17.76
N ASN A 53 21.37 -1.73 -17.63
CA ASN A 53 22.25 -1.46 -16.50
C ASN A 53 23.41 -0.56 -16.93
N TRP A 54 23.42 0.68 -16.43
CA TRP A 54 24.38 1.72 -16.81
C TRP A 54 25.67 1.72 -15.98
N SER A 55 25.71 0.90 -14.93
CA SER A 55 26.79 0.81 -13.95
C SER A 55 27.38 -0.60 -13.85
N ASP A 56 27.23 -1.42 -14.90
CA ASP A 56 27.72 -2.79 -14.91
C ASP A 56 29.26 -2.84 -14.81
N PRO A 57 29.84 -3.47 -13.77
CA PRO A 57 31.30 -3.48 -13.55
C PRO A 57 32.06 -4.33 -14.58
N GLY A 58 31.38 -5.23 -15.30
CA GLY A 58 31.94 -5.99 -16.41
C GLY A 58 32.01 -5.22 -17.73
N VAL A 59 31.55 -3.96 -17.75
CA VAL A 59 31.48 -3.11 -18.94
C VAL A 59 31.96 -1.68 -18.62
N PRO A 60 33.28 -1.40 -18.75
CA PRO A 60 33.85 -0.08 -18.40
C PRO A 60 33.30 1.09 -19.24
N ASP A 61 32.81 0.81 -20.46
CA ASP A 61 32.16 1.79 -21.33
C ASP A 61 30.66 1.92 -20.97
N ARG A 62 30.27 3.03 -20.34
CA ARG A 62 28.87 3.32 -19.93
C ARG A 62 27.87 3.36 -21.10
N PHE A 63 28.34 3.39 -22.34
CA PHE A 63 27.50 3.37 -23.54
C PHE A 63 27.42 2.00 -24.23
N ALA A 64 28.17 0.99 -23.74
CA ALA A 64 27.99 -0.39 -24.15
C ALA A 64 26.67 -0.96 -23.58
N ARG A 65 26.13 -1.99 -24.24
CA ARG A 65 24.78 -2.49 -23.93
C ARG A 65 24.87 -3.56 -22.86
N ALA A 66 24.72 -3.18 -21.60
CA ALA A 66 24.57 -4.10 -20.48
C ALA A 66 23.14 -4.06 -19.96
N TYR A 67 22.62 -5.23 -19.58
CA TYR A 67 21.27 -5.41 -19.06
C TYR A 67 21.27 -6.37 -17.89
N THR A 68 20.35 -6.12 -16.98
CA THR A 68 20.02 -6.95 -15.83
C THR A 68 18.72 -7.68 -16.10
N ILE A 69 18.69 -8.99 -15.88
CA ILE A 69 17.50 -9.83 -16.03
C ILE A 69 16.79 -9.92 -14.68
N ALA A 70 15.52 -9.54 -14.65
CA ALA A 70 14.63 -9.68 -13.50
C ALA A 70 13.30 -10.31 -13.91
N CYS A 71 12.61 -10.97 -12.98
CA CYS A 71 11.33 -11.64 -13.21
C CYS A 71 10.27 -11.18 -12.18
N SER A 72 8.99 -11.15 -12.57
CA SER A 72 7.88 -10.51 -11.85
C SER A 72 7.40 -11.16 -10.54
N GLY A 73 8.16 -12.10 -9.95
CA GLY A 73 7.78 -12.84 -8.74
C GLY A 73 8.28 -12.24 -7.43
N VAL A 74 8.27 -13.02 -6.35
CA VAL A 74 8.79 -12.65 -5.01
C VAL A 74 10.29 -12.28 -5.06
N ALA A 75 10.99 -12.74 -6.10
CA ALA A 75 12.38 -12.39 -6.40
C ALA A 75 12.58 -11.14 -7.28
N ALA A 76 11.51 -10.38 -7.60
CA ALA A 76 11.57 -9.18 -8.46
C ALA A 76 12.49 -8.07 -7.94
N SER A 77 12.88 -8.14 -6.65
CA SER A 77 13.80 -7.21 -6.01
C SER A 77 15.28 -7.50 -6.25
N ARG A 78 15.64 -8.59 -6.96
CA ARG A 78 17.03 -8.98 -7.17
C ARG A 78 17.33 -9.33 -8.63
N PRO A 79 18.51 -8.93 -9.16
CA PRO A 79 18.97 -9.35 -10.48
C PRO A 79 19.22 -10.86 -10.49
N LEU A 80 18.57 -11.57 -11.41
CA LEU A 80 18.67 -13.03 -11.53
C LEU A 80 19.70 -13.45 -12.60
N GLY A 81 20.03 -12.53 -13.51
CA GLY A 81 21.06 -12.70 -14.53
C GLY A 81 21.43 -11.38 -15.19
N THR A 82 22.35 -11.43 -16.13
CA THR A 82 22.86 -10.29 -16.89
C THR A 82 23.06 -10.66 -18.35
N VAL A 83 22.94 -9.69 -19.26
CA VAL A 83 23.37 -9.83 -20.65
C VAL A 83 24.14 -8.58 -21.07
N ARG A 84 25.32 -8.77 -21.65
CA ARG A 84 26.28 -7.72 -22.00
C ARG A 84 26.65 -7.80 -23.47
N ALA A 85 26.80 -6.65 -24.12
CA ALA A 85 27.40 -6.49 -25.43
C ALA A 85 28.59 -5.54 -25.32
N ILE A 86 29.80 -6.08 -25.48
CA ILE A 86 31.06 -5.34 -25.35
C ILE A 86 31.84 -5.37 -26.67
N LYS A 87 32.76 -4.42 -26.87
CA LYS A 87 33.67 -4.48 -28.03
C LYS A 87 34.62 -5.66 -27.84
N ALA A 88 34.98 -6.35 -28.92
CA ALA A 88 35.94 -7.44 -28.91
C ALA A 88 37.40 -6.93 -28.77
N THR A 89 37.68 -6.19 -27.68
CA THR A 89 39.02 -5.74 -27.31
C THR A 89 39.52 -6.51 -26.09
N ALA A 90 40.83 -6.71 -25.98
CA ALA A 90 41.43 -7.44 -24.87
C ALA A 90 41.07 -6.83 -23.49
N GLU A 91 41.00 -5.50 -23.42
CA GLU A 91 40.62 -4.77 -22.20
C GLU A 91 39.18 -5.03 -21.77
N ALA A 92 38.21 -4.93 -22.70
CA ALA A 92 36.81 -5.17 -22.40
C ALA A 92 36.55 -6.63 -22.03
N GLN A 93 37.26 -7.55 -22.68
CA GLN A 93 37.16 -8.98 -22.40
C GLN A 93 37.79 -9.34 -21.04
N ALA A 94 38.90 -8.71 -20.66
CA ALA A 94 39.50 -8.85 -19.34
C ALA A 94 38.60 -8.31 -18.21
N ALA A 95 37.93 -7.17 -18.43
CA ALA A 95 36.98 -6.60 -17.48
C ALA A 95 35.76 -7.50 -17.25
N LEU A 96 35.26 -8.12 -18.32
CA LEU A 96 34.19 -9.11 -18.25
C LEU A 96 34.64 -10.40 -17.54
N GLU A 97 35.83 -10.91 -17.86
CA GLU A 97 36.34 -12.15 -17.26
C GLU A 97 36.63 -12.00 -15.77
N ALA A 98 37.05 -10.82 -15.32
CA ALA A 98 37.28 -10.53 -13.90
C ALA A 98 36.04 -10.74 -13.01
N GLN A 99 34.82 -10.62 -13.59
CA GLN A 99 33.55 -10.76 -12.86
C GLN A 99 33.18 -12.21 -12.50
N PHE A 100 33.84 -13.20 -13.10
CA PHE A 100 33.46 -14.60 -12.94
C PHE A 100 34.64 -15.44 -12.45
N ASP A 101 34.30 -16.55 -11.79
CA ASP A 101 35.21 -17.68 -11.58
C ASP A 101 34.59 -18.91 -12.25
N CYS A 102 35.19 -19.36 -13.36
CA CYS A 102 34.55 -20.29 -14.29
C CYS A 102 35.30 -21.62 -14.42
N GLY A 103 34.53 -22.70 -14.64
CA GLY A 103 35.04 -23.98 -15.12
C GLY A 103 35.41 -23.97 -16.62
N PRO A 104 35.74 -25.14 -17.19
CA PRO A 104 36.17 -25.26 -18.58
C PRO A 104 35.07 -24.86 -19.57
N VAL A 105 35.48 -24.27 -20.70
CA VAL A 105 34.60 -23.81 -21.78
C VAL A 105 34.13 -25.00 -22.62
N GLN A 106 32.85 -25.05 -22.96
CA GLN A 106 32.26 -26.04 -23.85
C GLN A 106 31.57 -25.36 -25.04
N ALA A 107 31.75 -25.91 -26.24
CA ALA A 107 31.07 -25.41 -27.44
C ALA A 107 29.59 -25.80 -27.41
N VAL A 108 28.70 -24.85 -27.71
CA VAL A 108 27.24 -25.01 -27.74
C VAL A 108 26.65 -24.22 -28.91
N ARG A 109 25.36 -24.41 -29.17
CA ARG A 109 24.60 -23.54 -30.08
C ARG A 109 23.47 -22.85 -29.34
N VAL A 110 23.32 -21.55 -29.55
CA VAL A 110 22.23 -20.73 -29.01
C VAL A 110 21.53 -20.08 -30.20
N ALA A 111 20.23 -20.31 -30.36
CA ALA A 111 19.44 -19.77 -31.49
C ALA A 111 20.08 -20.00 -32.87
N ALA A 112 20.66 -21.19 -33.08
CA ALA A 112 21.41 -21.59 -34.29
C ALA A 112 22.73 -20.83 -34.57
N ALA A 113 23.21 -19.99 -33.65
CA ALA A 113 24.54 -19.38 -33.69
C ALA A 113 25.56 -20.19 -32.87
N GLU A 114 26.82 -20.20 -33.32
CA GLU A 114 27.93 -20.75 -32.55
C GLU A 114 28.14 -19.92 -31.27
N ALA A 115 28.17 -20.61 -30.14
CA ALA A 115 28.35 -20.02 -28.82
C ALA A 115 29.19 -20.96 -27.94
N THR A 116 29.55 -20.47 -26.76
CA THR A 116 30.21 -21.29 -25.74
C THR A 116 29.47 -21.17 -24.42
N ALA A 117 29.47 -22.25 -23.63
CA ALA A 117 28.84 -22.30 -22.31
C ALA A 117 29.83 -22.83 -21.27
N ARG A 118 29.69 -22.37 -20.03
CA ARG A 118 30.48 -22.80 -18.87
C ARG A 118 29.74 -22.52 -17.57
N ARG A 119 30.00 -23.34 -16.55
CA ARG A 119 29.53 -23.10 -15.18
C ARG A 119 30.50 -22.17 -14.45
N CYS A 120 29.98 -21.15 -13.78
CA CYS A 120 30.75 -20.10 -13.12
C CYS A 120 30.13 -19.70 -11.79
N LEU A 121 30.94 -19.17 -10.88
CA LEU A 121 30.47 -18.32 -9.80
C LEU A 121 30.52 -16.86 -10.27
N ASP A 122 29.38 -16.18 -10.27
CA ASP A 122 29.28 -14.76 -10.58
C ASP A 122 29.62 -13.94 -9.32
N LYS A 123 30.72 -13.19 -9.36
CA LYS A 123 31.20 -12.39 -8.22
C LYS A 123 30.33 -11.16 -7.96
N VAL A 124 29.51 -10.75 -8.92
CA VAL A 124 28.59 -9.60 -8.83
C VAL A 124 27.30 -10.01 -8.14
N THR A 125 26.75 -11.17 -8.48
CA THR A 125 25.48 -11.66 -7.91
C THR A 125 25.67 -12.61 -6.71
N GLY A 126 26.87 -13.20 -6.56
CA GLY A 126 27.19 -14.19 -5.54
C GLY A 126 26.58 -15.57 -5.81
N LEU A 127 26.13 -15.84 -7.04
CA LEU A 127 25.37 -17.04 -7.41
C LEU A 127 26.15 -17.96 -8.34
N GLU A 128 25.99 -19.28 -8.11
CA GLU A 128 26.33 -20.30 -9.11
C GLU A 128 25.50 -20.05 -10.37
N SER A 129 26.19 -19.87 -11.49
CA SER A 129 25.66 -19.33 -12.73
C SER A 129 26.13 -20.16 -13.94
N VAL A 130 25.32 -20.17 -14.99
CA VAL A 130 25.73 -20.62 -16.32
C VAL A 130 26.02 -19.36 -17.14
N ARG A 131 27.21 -19.29 -17.73
CA ARG A 131 27.62 -18.20 -18.62
C ARG A 131 27.65 -18.70 -20.06
N LEU A 132 27.03 -17.92 -20.95
CA LEU A 132 26.98 -18.11 -22.39
C LEU A 132 27.74 -16.97 -23.07
N ASP A 133 28.63 -17.28 -24.00
CA ASP A 133 29.42 -16.29 -24.75
C ASP A 133 29.25 -16.51 -26.27
N THR A 134 29.07 -15.44 -27.06
CA THR A 134 29.08 -15.47 -28.54
C THR A 134 29.71 -14.18 -29.11
N ALA A 135 30.22 -14.22 -30.34
CA ALA A 135 30.87 -13.08 -30.98
C ALA A 135 30.28 -12.80 -32.37
N ARG A 136 29.94 -11.54 -32.65
CA ARG A 136 29.36 -11.13 -33.94
C ARG A 136 29.64 -9.66 -34.24
N GLY A 137 30.03 -9.35 -35.48
CA GLY A 137 30.17 -7.96 -35.96
C GLY A 137 31.17 -7.10 -35.18
N GLY A 138 32.26 -7.69 -34.68
CA GLY A 138 33.26 -6.98 -33.87
C GLY A 138 32.87 -6.77 -32.39
N MET A 139 31.75 -7.34 -31.96
CA MET A 139 31.25 -7.31 -30.59
C MET A 139 31.29 -8.71 -29.98
N HIS A 140 31.56 -8.77 -28.68
CA HIS A 140 31.45 -9.96 -27.84
C HIS A 140 30.20 -9.82 -26.96
N TYR A 141 29.38 -10.87 -26.89
CA TYR A 141 28.14 -10.91 -26.15
C TYR A 141 28.22 -11.99 -25.09
N ALA A 142 27.83 -11.65 -23.86
CA ALA A 142 27.86 -12.59 -22.75
C ALA A 142 26.57 -12.50 -21.93
N ALA A 143 25.90 -13.63 -21.73
CA ALA A 143 24.74 -13.77 -20.86
C ALA A 143 25.09 -14.70 -19.69
N ALA A 144 24.79 -14.31 -18.46
CA ALA A 144 25.10 -15.12 -17.28
C ALA A 144 23.96 -15.03 -16.25
N GLY A 145 23.64 -16.15 -15.60
CA GLY A 145 22.63 -16.20 -14.55
C GLY A 145 22.44 -17.60 -14.02
N THR A 146 21.56 -17.78 -13.04
CA THR A 146 21.35 -19.09 -12.40
C THR A 146 20.95 -20.18 -13.42
N PRO A 147 21.23 -21.47 -13.14
CA PRO A 147 20.83 -22.59 -14.00
C PRO A 147 19.35 -22.57 -14.42
N ALA A 148 18.45 -22.15 -13.51
CA ALA A 148 17.02 -22.07 -13.77
C ALA A 148 16.63 -21.03 -14.85
N LEU A 149 17.51 -20.08 -15.16
CA LEU A 149 17.28 -19.05 -16.17
C LEU A 149 17.89 -19.38 -17.53
N LEU A 150 18.53 -20.54 -17.70
CA LEU A 150 19.20 -20.88 -18.95
C LEU A 150 18.36 -20.62 -20.22
N PRO A 151 17.06 -20.96 -20.28
CA PRO A 151 16.24 -20.63 -21.45
C PRO A 151 16.14 -19.12 -21.74
N LEU A 152 16.10 -18.30 -20.69
CA LEU A 152 16.03 -16.85 -20.77
C LEU A 152 17.40 -16.23 -21.08
N LEU A 153 18.50 -16.86 -20.64
CA LEU A 153 19.85 -16.45 -21.01
C LEU A 153 20.10 -16.67 -22.51
N GLU A 154 19.66 -17.81 -23.04
CA GLU A 154 19.71 -18.11 -24.48
C GLU A 154 18.88 -17.09 -25.30
N GLU A 155 17.67 -16.79 -24.82
CA GLU A 155 16.77 -15.80 -25.43
C GLU A 155 17.37 -14.39 -25.40
N ALA A 156 17.84 -13.95 -24.24
CA ALA A 156 18.46 -12.63 -24.05
C ALA A 156 19.71 -12.47 -24.92
N LEU A 157 20.57 -13.49 -24.95
CA LEU A 157 21.77 -13.49 -25.78
C LEU A 157 21.42 -13.42 -27.27
N GLY A 158 20.40 -14.17 -27.70
CA GLY A 158 19.92 -14.16 -29.08
C GLY A 158 19.37 -12.80 -29.50
N ILE A 159 18.56 -12.15 -28.66
CA ILE A 159 17.97 -10.84 -28.97
C ILE A 159 19.03 -9.74 -28.99
N VAL A 160 19.90 -9.69 -27.98
CA VAL A 160 20.91 -8.62 -27.83
C VAL A 160 22.02 -8.73 -28.90
N SER A 161 22.36 -9.95 -29.34
CA SER A 161 23.28 -10.19 -30.46
C SER A 161 22.64 -10.03 -31.86
N GLY A 162 21.33 -9.75 -31.90
CA GLY A 162 20.55 -9.62 -33.14
C GLY A 162 20.43 -10.92 -33.95
N VAL A 163 20.63 -12.07 -33.31
CA VAL A 163 20.38 -13.41 -33.89
C VAL A 163 18.88 -13.71 -33.85
N LEU A 164 18.20 -13.32 -32.77
CA LEU A 164 16.76 -13.38 -32.64
C LEU A 164 16.13 -11.98 -32.79
N PRO A 165 14.93 -11.87 -33.37
CA PRO A 165 14.13 -10.65 -33.23
C PRO A 165 13.70 -10.49 -31.75
N PRO A 166 13.45 -9.24 -31.27
CA PRO A 166 12.88 -9.03 -29.93
C PRO A 166 11.62 -9.85 -29.73
N ASN A 167 11.48 -10.49 -28.57
CA ASN A 167 10.31 -11.30 -28.28
C ASN A 167 9.08 -10.40 -28.11
N THR A 168 8.13 -10.48 -29.04
CA THR A 168 6.86 -9.75 -28.98
C THR A 168 5.78 -10.50 -28.21
N ASP A 169 6.01 -11.77 -27.87
CA ASP A 169 5.12 -12.60 -27.07
C ASP A 169 5.72 -12.79 -25.67
N VAL A 170 5.37 -11.87 -24.76
CA VAL A 170 5.79 -11.89 -23.36
C VAL A 170 5.23 -13.07 -22.56
N THR A 171 4.34 -13.88 -23.15
CA THR A 171 3.79 -15.08 -22.52
C THR A 171 4.55 -16.36 -22.91
N ARG A 172 5.37 -16.28 -23.96
CA ARG A 172 6.22 -17.39 -24.42
C ARG A 172 7.22 -17.76 -23.34
N THR A 173 7.30 -19.05 -22.99
CA THR A 173 8.35 -19.59 -22.12
C THR A 173 9.44 -20.15 -23.04
N PRO A 174 10.61 -19.51 -23.16
CA PRO A 174 11.70 -20.07 -23.94
C PRO A 174 12.11 -21.43 -23.40
N THR A 175 12.58 -22.32 -24.26
CA THR A 175 13.14 -23.62 -23.88
C THR A 175 14.66 -23.57 -24.07
N ALA A 176 15.40 -24.07 -23.09
CA ALA A 176 16.85 -24.16 -23.21
C ALA A 176 17.20 -25.21 -24.26
N THR A 177 18.13 -24.88 -25.14
CA THR A 177 18.73 -25.85 -26.08
C THR A 177 19.96 -26.52 -25.48
N ILE A 178 20.52 -25.95 -24.41
CA ILE A 178 21.69 -26.46 -23.70
C ILE A 178 21.26 -27.35 -22.53
N ASP A 179 21.87 -28.54 -22.42
CA ASP A 179 21.74 -29.40 -21.24
C ASP A 179 22.79 -29.03 -20.18
N ILE A 180 22.32 -28.50 -19.05
CA ILE A 180 23.19 -28.08 -17.94
C ILE A 180 23.93 -29.27 -17.36
N ALA A 181 23.31 -30.45 -17.28
CA ALA A 181 23.94 -31.66 -16.72
C ALA A 181 25.17 -32.09 -17.53
N GLY A 182 25.20 -31.78 -18.82
CA GLY A 182 26.33 -32.03 -19.72
C GLY A 182 27.47 -31.02 -19.63
N LEU A 183 27.31 -29.90 -18.90
CA LEU A 183 28.38 -28.93 -18.67
C LEU A 183 29.27 -29.38 -17.50
N ALA A 184 30.59 -29.41 -17.74
CA ALA A 184 31.56 -29.77 -16.71
C ALA A 184 31.47 -28.85 -15.47
N PRO A 185 31.48 -29.42 -14.26
CA PRO A 185 31.45 -28.64 -13.01
C PRO A 185 32.71 -27.78 -12.87
N ARG A 186 32.60 -26.65 -12.16
CA ARG A 186 33.76 -25.84 -11.75
C ARG A 186 34.65 -26.69 -10.82
N PRO A 187 35.99 -26.63 -10.93
CA PRO A 187 36.90 -27.25 -9.96
C PRO A 187 36.54 -26.76 -8.54
N SER A 188 36.43 -27.68 -7.58
CA SER A 188 35.81 -27.44 -6.27
C SER A 188 36.34 -26.18 -5.55
N ALA A 189 35.39 -25.34 -5.14
CA ALA A 189 35.60 -24.31 -4.12
C ALA A 189 36.09 -24.97 -2.82
N THR A 190 37.13 -24.42 -2.21
CA THR A 190 37.53 -24.83 -0.86
C THR A 190 36.43 -24.46 0.14
N GLY A 191 36.33 -25.19 1.27
CA GLY A 191 35.28 -24.98 2.29
C GLY A 191 35.16 -23.56 2.87
N ALA A 192 36.09 -22.66 2.57
CA ALA A 192 35.99 -21.22 2.88
C ALA A 192 34.98 -20.47 1.98
N ASP A 193 34.77 -20.90 0.73
CA ASP A 193 33.88 -20.23 -0.24
C ASP A 193 32.40 -20.51 0.06
N LEU A 194 32.08 -21.69 0.60
CA LEU A 194 30.73 -22.06 1.04
C LEU A 194 30.36 -21.36 2.37
N ALA A 195 31.33 -21.14 3.26
CA ALA A 195 31.11 -20.37 4.49
C ALA A 195 30.85 -18.87 4.23
N ALA A 196 31.40 -18.31 3.14
CA ALA A 196 31.09 -16.96 2.70
C ALA A 196 29.68 -16.85 2.07
N ALA A 197 29.22 -17.91 1.38
CA ALA A 197 27.86 -17.98 0.83
C ALA A 197 26.78 -18.17 1.92
N ASP A 198 27.07 -18.97 2.95
CA ASP A 198 26.18 -19.11 4.11
C ASP A 198 26.16 -17.84 4.98
N ALA A 199 27.29 -17.12 5.10
CA ALA A 199 27.33 -15.79 5.73
C ALA A 199 26.60 -14.72 4.89
N ALA A 200 26.60 -14.81 3.56
CA ALA A 200 25.83 -13.95 2.66
C ALA A 200 24.33 -14.25 2.67
N GLY A 201 23.90 -15.44 3.13
CA GLY A 201 22.49 -15.76 3.41
C GLY A 201 21.89 -14.91 4.54
N THR A 202 22.74 -14.29 5.38
CA THR A 202 22.34 -13.40 6.49
C THR A 202 22.65 -11.92 6.27
N VAL A 203 23.25 -11.55 5.13
CA VAL A 203 23.47 -10.14 4.78
C VAL A 203 22.63 -9.83 3.54
N ALA A 204 21.61 -8.99 3.70
CA ALA A 204 20.78 -8.51 2.61
C ALA A 204 21.67 -8.06 1.43
N ALA A 205 21.57 -8.75 0.28
CA ALA A 205 22.29 -8.31 -0.90
C ALA A 205 21.91 -6.85 -1.24
N PRO A 206 22.87 -6.03 -1.68
CA PRO A 206 22.60 -4.64 -2.00
C PRO A 206 21.52 -4.57 -3.08
N LEU A 207 20.42 -3.90 -2.75
CA LEU A 207 19.32 -3.67 -3.67
C LEU A 207 19.83 -2.73 -4.77
N ASP A 208 19.64 -3.10 -6.04
CA ASP A 208 19.99 -2.22 -7.16
C ASP A 208 18.99 -1.05 -7.22
N VAL A 209 19.48 0.14 -6.87
CA VAL A 209 18.74 1.42 -6.84
C VAL A 209 18.01 1.68 -8.17
N ALA A 210 18.61 1.31 -9.30
CA ALA A 210 18.01 1.49 -10.61
C ALA A 210 16.80 0.56 -10.82
N THR A 211 16.87 -0.67 -10.29
CA THR A 211 15.77 -1.63 -10.32
C THR A 211 14.59 -1.16 -9.47
N ALA A 212 14.86 -0.69 -8.25
CA ALA A 212 13.82 -0.11 -7.37
C ALA A 212 13.16 1.12 -7.99
N LEU A 213 13.94 1.99 -8.63
CA LEU A 213 13.44 3.16 -9.35
C LEU A 213 12.48 2.77 -10.49
N ALA A 214 12.90 1.84 -11.36
CA ALA A 214 12.09 1.39 -12.49
C ALA A 214 10.78 0.71 -12.03
N GLN A 215 10.86 -0.11 -10.98
CA GLN A 215 9.71 -0.77 -10.39
C GLN A 215 8.74 0.25 -9.76
N GLY A 216 9.26 1.21 -8.98
CA GLY A 216 8.47 2.27 -8.36
C GLY A 216 7.74 3.14 -9.39
N ILE A 217 8.41 3.53 -10.49
CA ILE A 217 7.78 4.25 -11.61
C ILE A 217 6.62 3.43 -12.20
N SER A 218 6.84 2.14 -12.47
CA SER A 218 5.79 1.28 -13.01
C SER A 218 4.59 1.15 -12.07
N LEU A 219 4.83 1.06 -10.77
CA LEU A 219 3.78 0.97 -9.75
C LEU A 219 2.99 2.28 -9.64
N ASN A 220 3.68 3.43 -9.66
CA ASN A 220 3.07 4.75 -9.73
C ASN A 220 2.14 4.88 -10.95
N HIS A 221 2.54 4.38 -12.12
CA HIS A 221 1.70 4.42 -13.33
C HIS A 221 0.47 3.51 -13.25
N LYS A 222 0.57 2.39 -12.52
CA LYS A 222 -0.53 1.44 -12.30
C LYS A 222 -1.51 1.89 -11.20
N GLY A 223 -1.19 2.95 -10.45
CA GLY A 223 -1.96 3.38 -9.29
C GLY A 223 -1.67 2.57 -8.02
N LEU A 224 -0.61 1.77 -8.01
CA LEU A 224 -0.17 0.96 -6.86
C LEU A 224 0.78 1.79 -5.97
N TYR A 225 0.28 2.93 -5.48
CA TYR A 225 1.09 3.96 -4.82
C TYR A 225 1.68 3.52 -3.47
N VAL A 226 0.97 2.72 -2.68
CA VAL A 226 1.48 2.18 -1.39
C VAL A 226 2.69 1.29 -1.64
N GLU A 227 2.58 0.37 -2.61
CA GLU A 227 3.67 -0.53 -2.98
C GLU A 227 4.84 0.24 -3.62
N ALA A 228 4.55 1.26 -4.43
CA ALA A 228 5.57 2.16 -4.97
C ALA A 228 6.34 2.86 -3.83
N SER A 229 5.61 3.48 -2.89
CA SER A 229 6.18 4.15 -1.71
C SER A 229 7.07 3.19 -0.92
N ARG A 230 6.58 1.97 -0.63
CA ARG A 230 7.33 0.95 0.12
C ARG A 230 8.66 0.61 -0.55
N ILE A 231 8.64 0.28 -1.83
CA ILE A 231 9.84 -0.13 -2.58
C ILE A 231 10.85 1.02 -2.70
N LEU A 232 10.35 2.22 -3.00
CA LEU A 232 11.19 3.40 -3.17
C LEU A 232 11.82 3.84 -1.83
N ASN A 233 11.05 3.85 -0.75
CA ASN A 233 11.54 4.19 0.59
C ASN A 233 12.48 3.12 1.17
N ASP A 234 12.22 1.82 0.94
CA ASP A 234 13.14 0.75 1.33
C ASP A 234 14.49 0.90 0.62
N ALA A 235 14.48 1.16 -0.70
CA ALA A 235 15.69 1.44 -1.45
C ALA A 235 16.43 2.67 -0.92
N LEU A 236 15.72 3.75 -0.58
CA LEU A 236 16.30 4.95 0.04
C LEU A 236 16.93 4.65 1.41
N SER A 237 16.29 3.84 2.25
CA SER A 237 16.78 3.52 3.60
C SER A 237 18.10 2.73 3.61
N ARG A 238 18.36 1.98 2.54
CA ARG A 238 19.58 1.18 2.36
C ARG A 238 20.74 1.99 1.78
N LEU A 239 20.48 3.22 1.29
CA LEU A 239 21.52 4.17 0.89
C LEU A 239 22.17 4.76 2.16
N SER A 240 23.30 4.18 2.59
CA SER A 240 23.98 4.60 3.82
C SER A 240 24.44 6.08 3.80
N PRO A 241 24.35 6.82 4.92
CA PRO A 241 24.90 8.19 5.07
C PRO A 241 26.43 8.29 4.95
N THR A 242 27.14 7.16 5.03
CA THR A 242 28.62 7.08 5.06
C THR A 242 29.30 7.09 3.70
N ALA A 243 28.57 7.20 2.58
CA ALA A 243 29.16 7.42 1.25
C ALA A 243 29.78 8.84 1.07
N SER A 244 29.88 9.60 2.15
CA SER A 244 30.54 10.91 2.24
C SER A 244 32.06 10.77 2.32
N ALA A 245 32.68 10.24 1.27
CA ALA A 245 34.09 10.49 0.97
C ALA A 245 34.19 10.93 -0.50
N PRO A 246 34.67 12.16 -0.80
CA PRO A 246 34.74 12.66 -2.16
C PRO A 246 35.91 11.98 -2.89
N SER A 247 35.64 10.82 -3.50
CA SER A 247 36.43 10.32 -4.61
C SER A 247 35.63 10.51 -5.90
N THR A 248 36.32 10.81 -6.99
CA THR A 248 35.89 11.43 -8.25
C THR A 248 34.90 10.62 -9.11
N THR A 249 34.15 9.70 -8.53
CA THR A 249 33.14 8.82 -9.16
C THR A 249 31.69 9.16 -8.77
N THR A 250 31.46 10.27 -8.09
CA THR A 250 30.28 10.61 -7.26
C THR A 250 29.07 11.28 -7.95
N ASN A 251 29.12 11.61 -9.26
CA ASN A 251 28.04 12.40 -9.90
C ASN A 251 26.81 11.58 -10.35
N THR A 252 26.99 10.31 -10.75
CA THR A 252 25.88 9.51 -11.32
C THR A 252 24.99 8.90 -10.24
N THR A 253 25.59 8.45 -9.13
CA THR A 253 24.85 7.87 -8.00
C THR A 253 24.00 8.92 -7.27
N ALA A 254 24.51 10.14 -7.07
CA ALA A 254 23.76 11.20 -6.41
C ALA A 254 22.53 11.65 -7.21
N LEU A 255 22.66 11.83 -8.53
CA LEU A 255 21.53 12.18 -9.39
C LEU A 255 20.51 11.05 -9.54
N LEU A 256 20.95 9.78 -9.47
CA LEU A 256 20.06 8.62 -9.40
C LEU A 256 19.27 8.60 -8.07
N SER A 257 19.94 8.88 -6.95
CA SER A 257 19.29 9.04 -5.65
C SER A 257 18.29 10.19 -5.65
N ALA A 258 18.61 11.32 -6.30
CA ALA A 258 17.68 12.43 -6.44
C ALA A 258 16.44 12.04 -7.25
N GLU A 259 16.60 11.26 -8.33
CA GLU A 259 15.46 10.76 -9.10
C GLU A 259 14.61 9.75 -8.32
N LEU A 260 15.24 8.88 -7.52
CA LEU A 260 14.55 7.98 -6.58
C LEU A 260 13.75 8.76 -5.52
N LEU A 261 14.34 9.83 -4.97
CA LEU A 261 13.65 10.74 -4.05
C LEU A 261 12.43 11.39 -4.69
N LEU A 262 12.51 11.84 -5.96
CA LEU A 262 11.35 12.42 -6.66
C LEU A 262 10.22 11.42 -6.87
N GLU A 263 10.53 10.18 -7.26
CA GLU A 263 9.50 9.13 -7.40
C GLU A 263 8.89 8.74 -6.06
N ALA A 264 9.71 8.66 -5.00
CA ALA A 264 9.24 8.41 -3.64
C ALA A 264 8.34 9.55 -3.17
N ALA A 265 8.70 10.80 -3.46
CA ALA A 265 7.89 11.96 -3.15
C ALA A 265 6.52 11.92 -3.85
N LEU A 266 6.49 11.56 -5.14
CA LEU A 266 5.24 11.42 -5.86
C LEU A 266 4.38 10.27 -5.31
N ALA A 267 5.00 9.12 -5.00
CA ALA A 267 4.30 8.00 -4.40
C ALA A 267 3.68 8.39 -3.04
N ASP A 268 4.49 8.95 -2.14
CA ASP A 268 4.06 9.41 -0.81
C ASP A 268 2.99 10.50 -0.90
N SER A 269 3.10 11.42 -1.85
CA SER A 269 2.06 12.44 -2.09
C SER A 269 0.75 11.81 -2.56
N ASN A 270 0.80 10.84 -3.48
CA ASN A 270 -0.40 10.16 -3.98
C ASN A 270 -1.10 9.32 -2.91
N ILE A 271 -0.39 8.89 -1.86
CA ILE A 271 -0.98 8.26 -0.67
C ILE A 271 -1.27 9.25 0.47
N ARG A 272 -1.26 10.56 0.18
CA ARG A 272 -1.57 11.68 1.09
C ARG A 272 -0.60 11.86 2.27
N PHE A 273 0.70 11.64 2.06
CA PHE A 273 1.77 11.97 3.01
C PHE A 273 2.56 13.20 2.55
N PRO A 274 1.99 14.41 2.69
CA PRO A 274 2.58 15.63 2.14
C PRO A 274 3.94 15.98 2.76
N ASP A 275 4.14 15.67 4.04
CA ASP A 275 5.41 15.92 4.72
C ASP A 275 6.52 14.99 4.25
N ALA A 276 6.19 13.73 4.03
CA ALA A 276 7.12 12.75 3.47
C ALA A 276 7.55 13.16 2.06
N ALA A 277 6.58 13.58 1.25
CA ALA A 277 6.85 14.13 -0.07
C ALA A 277 7.72 15.39 0.01
N ALA A 278 7.40 16.33 0.90
CA ALA A 278 8.18 17.55 1.11
C ALA A 278 9.62 17.27 1.54
N ALA A 279 9.83 16.31 2.45
CA ALA A 279 11.17 15.90 2.90
C ALA A 279 11.99 15.31 1.75
N HIS A 280 11.37 14.46 0.92
CA HIS A 280 12.03 13.91 -0.27
C HIS A 280 12.35 14.98 -1.32
N PHE A 281 11.44 15.93 -1.56
CA PHE A 281 11.71 17.07 -2.44
C PHE A 281 12.87 17.93 -1.92
N ALA A 282 12.90 18.23 -0.62
CA ALA A 282 13.98 18.99 0.00
C ALA A 282 15.33 18.27 -0.09
N ALA A 283 15.35 16.95 0.12
CA ALA A 283 16.55 16.13 -0.03
C ALA A 283 17.05 16.11 -1.49
N ALA A 284 16.14 16.04 -2.47
CA ALA A 284 16.50 16.13 -3.89
C ALA A 284 17.05 17.53 -4.24
N ASP A 285 16.42 18.59 -3.74
CA ASP A 285 16.87 19.98 -3.95
C ASP A 285 18.28 20.23 -3.40
N ALA A 286 18.62 19.63 -2.25
CA ALA A 286 19.97 19.67 -1.70
C ALA A 286 21.02 19.02 -2.63
N ILE A 287 20.66 17.90 -3.28
CA ILE A 287 21.53 17.24 -4.27
C ILE A 287 21.68 18.13 -5.51
N PHE A 288 20.60 18.76 -5.97
CA PHE A 288 20.64 19.67 -7.12
C PHE A 288 21.55 20.87 -6.88
N ALA A 289 21.51 21.46 -5.68
CA ALA A 289 22.38 22.56 -5.28
C ALA A 289 23.86 22.16 -5.26
N ALA A 290 24.16 20.93 -4.84
CA ALA A 290 25.53 20.40 -4.77
C ALA A 290 26.10 19.99 -6.14
N GLN A 291 25.26 19.71 -7.14
CA GLN A 291 25.68 19.18 -8.45
C GLN A 291 25.01 19.91 -9.63
N PRO A 292 25.46 21.13 -10.00
CA PRO A 292 24.91 21.85 -11.14
C PRO A 292 25.26 21.17 -12.47
N GLY A 293 24.29 21.02 -13.37
CA GLY A 293 24.50 20.39 -14.67
C GLY A 293 23.22 20.21 -15.50
N SER A 294 23.36 19.72 -16.75
CA SER A 294 22.24 19.55 -17.68
C SER A 294 21.21 18.50 -17.22
N ARG A 295 21.65 17.40 -16.58
CA ARG A 295 20.75 16.41 -15.95
C ARG A 295 20.01 17.01 -14.76
N THR A 296 20.67 17.84 -13.96
CA THR A 296 20.07 18.59 -12.86
C THR A 296 18.95 19.51 -13.35
N ALA A 297 19.16 20.23 -14.46
CA ALA A 297 18.10 21.07 -15.05
C ALA A 297 16.87 20.28 -15.55
N PHE A 298 17.03 19.01 -15.97
CA PHE A 298 15.90 18.12 -16.24
C PHE A 298 15.21 17.68 -14.95
N LEU A 299 15.97 17.23 -13.95
CA LEU A 299 15.43 16.77 -12.67
C LEU A 299 14.76 17.90 -11.87
N SER A 300 15.24 19.15 -11.95
CA SER A 300 14.57 20.30 -11.35
C SER A 300 13.21 20.58 -12.00
N ARG A 301 13.08 20.42 -13.32
CA ARG A 301 11.77 20.50 -13.99
C ARG A 301 10.84 19.37 -13.55
N LYS A 302 11.35 18.13 -13.48
CA LYS A 302 10.60 16.98 -12.95
C LYS A 302 10.12 17.26 -11.53
N ARG A 303 10.99 17.80 -10.67
CA ARG A 303 10.69 18.21 -9.30
C ARG A 303 9.57 19.24 -9.24
N ASP A 304 9.58 20.27 -10.08
CA ASP A 304 8.52 21.28 -10.07
C ASP A 304 7.19 20.73 -10.62
N THR A 305 7.21 19.89 -11.65
CA THR A 305 6.01 19.18 -12.13
C THR A 305 5.43 18.29 -11.03
N TYR A 306 6.27 17.56 -10.30
CA TYR A 306 5.84 16.69 -9.20
C TYR A 306 5.38 17.49 -7.98
N GLY A 307 6.03 18.63 -7.68
CA GLY A 307 5.57 19.56 -6.65
C GLY A 307 4.21 20.19 -6.97
N ALA A 308 3.92 20.43 -8.25
CA ALA A 308 2.58 20.88 -8.66
C ALA A 308 1.53 19.77 -8.52
N LEU A 309 1.88 18.51 -8.84
CA LEU A 309 1.02 17.35 -8.57
C LEU A 309 0.79 17.15 -7.07
N ASP A 310 1.81 17.36 -6.24
CA ASP A 310 1.68 17.33 -4.78
C ASP A 310 0.74 18.43 -4.27
N ALA A 311 0.91 19.67 -4.74
CA ALA A 311 0.01 20.77 -4.41
C ALA A 311 -1.44 20.46 -4.83
N ILE A 312 -1.66 19.77 -5.95
CA ILE A 312 -2.99 19.28 -6.36
C ILE A 312 -3.52 18.24 -5.36
N ASN A 313 -2.70 17.26 -4.95
CA ASN A 313 -3.09 16.25 -3.97
C ASN A 313 -3.42 16.87 -2.60
N ARG A 314 -2.79 18.00 -2.25
CA ARG A 314 -3.09 18.81 -1.06
C ARG A 314 -4.25 19.81 -1.24
N HIS A 315 -4.93 19.82 -2.39
CA HIS A 315 -5.94 20.82 -2.75
C HIS A 315 -5.44 22.28 -2.76
N ALA A 316 -4.12 22.49 -2.82
CA ALA A 316 -3.46 23.79 -2.94
C ALA A 316 -3.34 24.23 -4.41
N PHE A 317 -4.48 24.32 -5.12
CA PHE A 317 -4.49 24.59 -6.57
C PHE A 317 -3.80 25.91 -6.99
N PRO A 318 -3.92 27.03 -6.24
CA PRO A 318 -3.16 28.25 -6.56
C PRO A 318 -1.64 28.06 -6.48
N GLU A 319 -1.16 27.29 -5.51
CA GLU A 319 0.26 26.94 -5.36
C GLU A 319 0.75 26.08 -6.53
N ALA A 320 -0.07 25.13 -6.97
CA ALA A 320 0.20 24.30 -8.14
C ALA A 320 0.37 25.16 -9.40
N LEU A 321 -0.56 26.09 -9.66
CA LEU A 321 -0.50 26.99 -10.82
C LEU A 321 0.74 27.90 -10.79
N ALA A 322 1.05 28.49 -9.63
CA ALA A 322 2.25 29.32 -9.46
C ALA A 322 3.53 28.53 -9.74
N THR A 323 3.60 27.26 -9.33
CA THR A 323 4.73 26.38 -9.63
C THR A 323 4.80 26.04 -11.13
N LEU A 324 3.68 25.72 -11.76
CA LEU A 324 3.63 25.41 -13.19
C LEU A 324 3.93 26.63 -14.07
N ASP A 325 3.63 27.85 -13.62
CA ASP A 325 4.00 29.09 -14.31
C ASP A 325 5.52 29.32 -14.26
N ARG A 326 6.18 28.99 -13.14
CA ARG A 326 7.66 29.00 -13.08
C ARG A 326 8.27 27.99 -14.04
N VAL A 327 7.72 26.79 -14.14
CA VAL A 327 8.18 25.77 -15.10
C VAL A 327 8.03 26.26 -16.55
N ALA A 328 6.90 26.89 -16.88
CA ALA A 328 6.64 27.42 -18.21
C ALA A 328 7.56 28.60 -18.58
N ASN A 329 7.94 29.42 -17.59
CA ASN A 329 8.75 30.62 -17.77
C ASN A 329 10.26 30.40 -17.60
N ALA A 330 10.71 29.19 -17.25
CA ALA A 330 12.12 28.88 -17.11
C ALA A 330 12.85 29.01 -18.46
N PRO A 331 13.99 29.74 -18.54
CA PRO A 331 14.72 29.90 -19.79
C PRO A 331 15.13 28.53 -20.33
N ALA A 332 14.83 28.29 -21.60
CA ALA A 332 15.27 27.09 -22.28
C ALA A 332 16.80 27.04 -22.23
N ALA A 333 17.37 25.93 -21.77
CA ALA A 333 18.82 25.71 -21.86
C ALA A 333 19.29 26.04 -23.29
N ALA A 334 20.40 26.75 -23.43
CA ALA A 334 20.92 27.33 -24.68
C ALA A 334 21.12 26.31 -25.82
N ASP A 335 21.01 25.01 -25.52
CA ASP A 335 21.31 23.89 -26.40
C ASP A 335 20.02 23.17 -26.85
N GLN A 336 18.96 23.90 -27.20
CA GLN A 336 17.75 23.25 -27.70
C GLN A 336 17.88 22.82 -29.16
N PRO A 337 17.74 21.52 -29.48
CA PRO A 337 17.37 21.09 -30.81
C PRO A 337 15.89 21.48 -31.04
N LEU A 338 15.65 22.20 -32.13
CA LEU A 338 14.37 22.50 -32.79
C LEU A 338 13.12 21.90 -32.10
N ARG A 339 12.45 22.70 -31.28
CA ARG A 339 11.17 22.39 -30.60
C ARG A 339 9.96 22.27 -31.53
N ASP A 340 10.14 22.46 -32.83
CA ASP A 340 9.05 22.39 -33.79
C ASP A 340 8.94 20.98 -34.41
N PRO A 341 7.89 20.21 -34.10
CA PRO A 341 7.65 18.88 -34.66
C PRO A 341 7.43 18.89 -36.19
N SER A 342 7.13 20.05 -36.77
CA SER A 342 7.03 20.21 -38.23
C SER A 342 8.41 20.40 -38.87
N THR A 343 9.32 21.14 -38.22
CA THR A 343 10.73 21.22 -38.62
C THR A 343 11.46 19.88 -38.45
N LEU A 344 11.21 19.12 -37.38
CA LEU A 344 11.75 17.76 -37.20
C LEU A 344 11.26 16.79 -38.28
N ARG A 345 10.04 16.96 -38.81
CA ARG A 345 9.52 16.19 -39.95
C ARG A 345 10.17 16.61 -41.26
N LEU A 346 10.37 17.90 -41.51
CA LEU A 346 11.01 18.42 -42.71
C LEU A 346 12.48 17.99 -42.83
N LEU A 347 13.19 17.89 -41.71
CA LEU A 347 14.57 17.39 -41.65
C LEU A 347 14.67 15.87 -41.83
N ASN A 348 13.58 15.13 -41.58
CA ASN A 348 13.51 13.67 -41.73
C ASN A 348 12.84 13.21 -43.05
N GLN A 349 12.54 14.13 -43.98
CA GLN A 349 12.09 13.76 -45.32
C GLN A 349 13.28 13.50 -46.25
N PRO A 350 13.30 12.40 -47.01
CA PRO A 350 14.32 12.17 -48.02
C PRO A 350 14.16 13.21 -49.15
N ARG A 351 15.14 14.12 -49.30
CA ARG A 351 15.22 14.96 -50.50
C ARG A 351 15.59 14.08 -51.70
N GLN A 352 14.81 14.22 -52.78
CA GLN A 352 15.17 13.66 -54.07
C GLN A 352 16.48 14.31 -54.53
N ASN A 353 17.54 13.50 -54.64
CA ASN A 353 18.88 13.81 -55.14
C ASN A 353 19.88 14.35 -54.10
N GLY A 354 20.69 13.43 -53.55
CA GLY A 354 21.99 13.73 -52.94
C GLY A 354 22.26 12.99 -51.64
N THR A 355 23.09 11.93 -51.72
CA THR A 355 23.88 11.28 -50.65
C THR A 355 23.33 11.35 -49.22
N ALA A 356 22.74 10.24 -48.76
CA ALA A 356 22.17 10.08 -47.43
C ALA A 356 23.25 9.97 -46.32
N THR A 357 23.38 11.01 -45.49
CA THR A 357 23.76 10.86 -44.09
C THR A 357 22.47 10.83 -43.26
N ALA A 358 22.04 9.63 -42.87
CA ALA A 358 20.92 9.45 -41.95
C ALA A 358 21.31 9.94 -40.54
N LEU A 359 20.85 11.13 -40.17
CA LEU A 359 20.85 11.67 -38.81
C LEU A 359 19.43 12.24 -38.61
N THR A 360 18.55 11.67 -37.79
CA THR A 360 18.67 11.61 -36.33
C THR A 360 17.69 10.59 -35.75
N VAL A 361 18.18 9.67 -34.92
CA VAL A 361 17.36 8.90 -33.96
C VAL A 361 16.83 9.88 -32.91
N PRO A 362 15.56 9.81 -32.46
CA PRO A 362 15.07 10.69 -31.40
C PRO A 362 16.01 10.64 -30.20
N ASN A 363 16.48 11.81 -29.75
CA ASN A 363 17.30 11.93 -28.55
C ASN A 363 16.43 11.58 -27.34
N ALA A 364 16.79 10.56 -26.56
CA ALA A 364 16.05 10.13 -25.37
C ALA A 364 15.79 11.30 -24.39
N ALA A 365 16.69 12.29 -24.33
CA ALA A 365 16.48 13.50 -23.53
C ALA A 365 15.31 14.36 -24.01
N VAL A 366 15.06 14.42 -25.33
CA VAL A 366 13.90 15.12 -25.91
C VAL A 366 12.63 14.36 -25.60
N LEU A 367 12.63 13.02 -25.71
CA LEU A 367 11.47 12.19 -25.37
C LEU A 367 11.08 12.33 -23.89
N SER A 368 12.05 12.26 -22.97
CA SER A 368 11.80 12.47 -21.54
C SER A 368 11.25 13.86 -21.23
N GLN A 369 11.71 14.90 -21.94
CA GLN A 369 11.17 16.25 -21.79
C GLN A 369 9.71 16.33 -22.26
N LEU A 370 9.37 15.72 -23.40
CA LEU A 370 7.99 15.73 -23.90
C LEU A 370 7.02 15.00 -22.95
N VAL A 371 7.46 13.92 -22.31
CA VAL A 371 6.68 13.23 -21.27
C VAL A 371 6.39 14.16 -20.08
N LEU A 372 7.39 14.90 -19.60
CA LEU A 372 7.22 15.88 -18.52
C LEU A 372 6.33 17.06 -18.94
N ASP A 373 6.44 17.53 -20.18
CA ASP A 373 5.61 18.62 -20.71
C ASP A 373 4.13 18.19 -20.76
N ILE A 374 3.83 16.95 -21.14
CA ILE A 374 2.47 16.37 -21.08
C ILE A 374 1.96 16.37 -19.64
N GLN A 375 2.75 15.86 -18.68
CA GLN A 375 2.36 15.83 -17.27
C GLN A 375 2.13 17.23 -16.70
N THR A 376 2.94 18.21 -17.10
CA THR A 376 2.84 19.62 -16.70
C THR A 376 1.52 20.24 -17.20
N GLN A 377 1.17 20.02 -18.46
CA GLN A 377 -0.10 20.51 -19.02
C GLN A 377 -1.31 19.78 -18.43
N TYR A 378 -1.18 18.48 -18.15
CA TYR A 378 -2.20 17.72 -17.42
C TYR A 378 -2.45 18.30 -16.02
N ALA A 379 -1.39 18.49 -15.22
CA ALA A 379 -1.48 19.08 -13.87
C ALA A 379 -2.12 20.48 -13.92
N ARG A 380 -1.73 21.30 -14.90
CA ARG A 380 -2.34 22.63 -15.13
C ARG A 380 -3.84 22.53 -15.40
N SER A 381 -4.26 21.60 -16.27
CA SER A 381 -5.69 21.37 -16.56
C SER A 381 -6.48 21.00 -15.31
N VAL A 382 -5.94 20.11 -14.48
CA VAL A 382 -6.58 19.69 -13.22
C VAL A 382 -6.73 20.87 -12.25
N ALA A 383 -5.67 21.64 -12.03
CA ALA A 383 -5.70 22.79 -11.12
C ALA A 383 -6.64 23.90 -11.59
N LEU A 384 -6.66 24.21 -12.90
CA LEU A 384 -7.58 25.20 -13.47
C LEU A 384 -9.04 24.75 -13.37
N LEU A 385 -9.32 23.47 -13.65
CA LEU A 385 -10.67 22.93 -13.51
C LEU A 385 -11.17 23.01 -12.07
N ALA A 386 -10.30 22.72 -11.09
CA ALA A 386 -10.63 22.84 -9.67
C ALA A 386 -10.91 24.29 -9.22
N GLN A 387 -10.29 25.28 -9.88
CA GLN A 387 -10.56 26.71 -9.66
C GLN A 387 -11.78 27.23 -10.43
N GLY A 388 -12.43 26.39 -11.25
CA GLY A 388 -13.59 26.76 -12.06
C GLY A 388 -13.24 27.40 -13.42
N ASP A 389 -11.97 27.53 -13.78
CA ASP A 389 -11.53 28.06 -15.09
C ASP A 389 -11.51 26.95 -16.15
N ARG A 390 -12.69 26.64 -16.67
CA ARG A 390 -12.92 25.53 -17.60
C ARG A 390 -12.24 25.73 -18.95
N ASP A 391 -12.22 26.95 -19.46
CA ASP A 391 -11.71 27.24 -20.81
C ASP A 391 -10.19 27.13 -20.85
N GLN A 392 -9.50 27.64 -19.82
CA GLN A 392 -8.06 27.43 -19.72
C GLN A 392 -7.71 25.98 -19.40
N ALA A 393 -8.54 25.28 -18.61
CA ALA A 393 -8.35 23.86 -18.34
C ALA A 393 -8.42 23.00 -19.60
N GLU A 394 -9.35 23.30 -20.51
CA GLU A 394 -9.45 22.66 -21.82
C GLU A 394 -8.26 23.01 -22.72
N ALA A 395 -7.87 24.29 -22.79
CA ALA A 395 -6.71 24.70 -23.55
C ALA A 395 -5.42 24.00 -23.09
N ALA A 396 -5.27 23.75 -21.78
CA ALA A 396 -4.13 23.01 -21.23
C ALA A 396 -4.17 21.53 -21.65
N ILE A 397 -5.32 20.84 -21.55
CA ILE A 397 -5.40 19.43 -21.93
C ILE A 397 -5.24 19.22 -23.45
N ASP A 398 -5.67 20.18 -24.26
CA ASP A 398 -5.46 20.17 -25.71
C ASP A 398 -3.97 20.28 -26.09
N ARG A 399 -3.21 21.10 -25.36
CA ARG A 399 -1.75 21.15 -25.52
C ARG A 399 -1.10 19.82 -25.16
N ALA A 400 -1.53 19.19 -24.06
CA ALA A 400 -1.04 17.87 -23.67
C ALA A 400 -1.31 16.82 -24.78
N ALA A 401 -2.52 16.80 -25.33
CA ALA A 401 -2.90 15.91 -26.42
C ALA A 401 -2.12 16.18 -27.71
N ALA A 402 -1.82 17.45 -28.02
CA ALA A 402 -1.03 17.84 -29.18
C ALA A 402 0.43 17.37 -29.08
N ILE A 403 1.01 17.33 -27.87
CA ILE A 403 2.35 16.79 -27.60
C ILE A 403 2.34 15.26 -27.63
N TYR A 404 1.28 14.62 -27.12
CA TYR A 404 1.16 13.16 -27.06
C TYR A 404 0.99 12.50 -28.45
N ARG A 405 0.18 13.10 -29.34
CA ARG A 405 -0.20 12.48 -30.63
C ARG A 405 1.00 12.14 -31.54
N PRO A 406 2.04 12.98 -31.68
CA PRO A 406 3.24 12.62 -32.42
C PRO A 406 4.02 11.45 -31.80
N LEU A 407 4.15 11.42 -30.46
CA LEU A 407 4.84 10.33 -29.74
C LEU A 407 4.16 8.97 -29.95
N ALA A 408 2.83 8.99 -30.07
CA ALA A 408 2.03 7.81 -30.38
C ALA A 408 2.32 7.19 -31.77
N ASN A 409 2.98 7.95 -32.65
CA ASN A 409 3.29 7.57 -34.03
C ASN A 409 4.81 7.35 -34.27
N GLU A 410 5.66 7.50 -33.26
CA GLU A 410 7.09 7.20 -33.36
C GLU A 410 7.37 5.69 -33.21
N ARG A 411 8.55 5.23 -33.65
CA ARG A 411 9.05 3.84 -33.46
C ARG A 411 9.46 3.57 -31.99
N LEU A 412 8.57 3.91 -31.07
CA LEU A 412 8.68 3.64 -29.64
C LEU A 412 7.76 2.47 -29.28
N ASP A 413 8.09 1.75 -28.22
CA ASP A 413 7.13 0.81 -27.63
C ASP A 413 5.95 1.60 -27.06
N GLN A 414 4.86 1.60 -27.82
CA GLN A 414 3.66 2.39 -27.53
C GLN A 414 3.03 2.02 -26.20
N THR A 415 3.24 0.79 -25.73
CA THR A 415 2.65 0.29 -24.50
C THR A 415 3.15 1.02 -23.26
N GLN A 416 4.33 1.64 -23.32
CA GLN A 416 4.92 2.42 -22.23
C GLN A 416 4.34 3.84 -22.10
N LEU A 417 3.59 4.33 -23.10
CA LEU A 417 3.02 5.69 -23.11
C LEU A 417 1.50 5.70 -22.92
N LEU A 418 0.83 4.55 -22.97
CA LEU A 418 -0.63 4.46 -22.88
C LEU A 418 -1.22 5.03 -21.58
N TRP A 419 -0.47 5.02 -20.47
CA TRP A 419 -0.91 5.63 -19.22
C TRP A 419 -1.04 7.17 -19.34
N LEU A 420 -0.21 7.84 -20.16
CA LEU A 420 -0.34 9.28 -20.45
C LEU A 420 -1.59 9.55 -21.27
N GLY A 421 -1.81 8.74 -22.31
CA GLY A 421 -3.02 8.84 -23.13
C GLY A 421 -4.29 8.65 -22.31
N ALA A 422 -4.29 7.68 -21.40
CA ALA A 422 -5.39 7.45 -20.47
C ALA A 422 -5.62 8.64 -19.53
N ARG A 423 -4.55 9.27 -18.98
CA ARG A 423 -4.68 10.49 -18.16
C ARG A 423 -5.31 11.65 -18.94
N ILE A 424 -4.90 11.85 -20.19
CA ILE A 424 -5.45 12.87 -21.09
C ILE A 424 -6.94 12.61 -21.33
N ALA A 425 -7.29 11.37 -21.71
CA ALA A 425 -8.66 10.97 -21.98
C ALA A 425 -9.56 11.12 -20.73
N ARG A 426 -9.12 10.66 -19.55
CA ARG A 426 -9.85 10.86 -18.27
C ARG A 426 -10.13 12.34 -18.01
N GLN A 427 -9.13 13.20 -18.14
CA GLN A 427 -9.31 14.64 -17.87
C GLN A 427 -10.23 15.31 -18.88
N ARG A 428 -10.14 14.95 -20.16
CA ARG A 428 -11.08 15.42 -21.19
C ARG A 428 -12.51 14.96 -20.91
N GLY A 429 -12.69 13.72 -20.47
CA GLY A 429 -13.98 13.20 -20.02
C GLY A 429 -14.57 13.99 -18.84
N ARG A 430 -13.75 14.38 -17.86
CA ARG A 430 -14.18 15.24 -16.73
C ARG A 430 -14.66 16.62 -17.20
N LEU A 431 -13.92 17.26 -18.11
CA LEU A 431 -14.28 18.56 -18.67
C LEU A 431 -15.61 18.50 -19.45
N GLN A 432 -15.80 17.46 -20.26
CA GLN A 432 -17.05 17.22 -21.00
C GLN A 432 -18.23 16.94 -20.07
N ALA A 433 -18.04 16.09 -19.06
CA ALA A 433 -19.06 15.81 -18.06
C ALA A 433 -19.49 17.07 -17.29
N GLN A 434 -18.58 18.00 -16.97
CA GLN A 434 -18.92 19.28 -16.35
C GLN A 434 -19.76 20.20 -17.26
N ARG A 435 -19.67 20.04 -18.58
CA ARG A 435 -20.49 20.76 -19.57
C ARG A 435 -21.83 20.06 -19.84
N GLY A 436 -22.09 18.91 -19.22
CA GLY A 436 -23.28 18.08 -19.46
C GLY A 436 -23.19 17.19 -20.71
N ASP A 437 -22.02 17.10 -21.34
CA ASP A 437 -21.80 16.24 -22.51
C ASP A 437 -21.40 14.83 -22.08
N TYR A 438 -22.37 14.10 -21.53
CA TYR A 438 -22.14 12.79 -20.92
C TYR A 438 -21.83 11.69 -21.95
N SER A 439 -22.26 11.83 -23.21
CA SER A 439 -21.96 10.84 -24.24
C SER A 439 -20.48 10.87 -24.60
N ASN A 440 -19.93 12.03 -24.95
CA ASN A 440 -18.52 12.15 -25.28
C ASN A 440 -17.62 11.88 -24.05
N ALA A 441 -18.08 12.26 -22.86
CA ALA A 441 -17.38 11.94 -21.63
C ALA A 441 -17.28 10.42 -21.40
N TYR A 442 -18.37 9.67 -21.64
CA TYR A 442 -18.38 8.21 -21.55
C TYR A 442 -17.39 7.56 -22.52
N ASP A 443 -17.32 8.06 -23.76
CA ASP A 443 -16.38 7.56 -24.76
C ASP A 443 -14.92 7.82 -24.33
N ASN A 444 -14.62 9.02 -23.82
CA ASN A 444 -13.28 9.34 -23.32
C ASN A 444 -12.86 8.47 -22.12
N PHE A 445 -13.79 8.17 -21.19
CA PHE A 445 -13.49 7.24 -20.09
C PHE A 445 -13.34 5.80 -20.58
N THR A 446 -14.08 5.40 -21.63
CA THR A 446 -13.91 4.08 -22.27
C THR A 446 -12.53 3.96 -22.91
N ASP A 447 -12.10 4.96 -23.67
CA ASP A 447 -10.76 5.02 -24.26
C ASP A 447 -9.67 4.93 -23.18
N ALA A 448 -9.85 5.63 -22.06
CA ALA A 448 -8.92 5.56 -20.94
C ALA A 448 -8.80 4.15 -20.34
N VAL A 449 -9.93 3.46 -20.11
CA VAL A 449 -9.95 2.07 -19.60
C VAL A 449 -9.23 1.14 -20.58
N ASP A 450 -9.49 1.28 -21.87
CA ASP A 450 -8.88 0.44 -22.90
C ASP A 450 -7.37 0.66 -23.02
N MET A 451 -6.91 1.91 -22.95
CA MET A 451 -5.48 2.25 -22.95
C MET A 451 -4.78 1.66 -21.72
N LEU A 452 -5.39 1.77 -20.53
CA LEU A 452 -4.81 1.22 -19.30
C LEU A 452 -4.76 -0.31 -19.32
N ARG A 453 -5.81 -0.99 -19.81
CA ARG A 453 -5.81 -2.46 -19.96
C ARG A 453 -4.74 -2.94 -20.92
N ARG A 454 -4.59 -2.27 -22.07
CA ARG A 454 -3.51 -2.58 -23.03
C ARG A 454 -2.12 -2.34 -22.43
N SER A 455 -1.96 -1.26 -21.65
CA SER A 455 -0.73 -0.99 -20.89
C SER A 455 -0.44 -2.08 -19.87
N ALA A 456 -1.45 -2.51 -19.12
CA ALA A 456 -1.33 -3.59 -18.14
C ALA A 456 -0.87 -4.89 -18.79
N ILE A 457 -1.53 -5.33 -19.86
CA ILE A 457 -1.18 -6.57 -20.60
C ILE A 457 0.28 -6.55 -21.06
N ALA A 458 0.75 -5.42 -21.58
CA ALA A 458 2.12 -5.28 -22.06
C ALA A 458 3.18 -5.26 -20.94
N ASN A 459 2.81 -4.77 -19.75
CA ASN A 459 3.69 -4.60 -18.60
C ASN A 459 3.45 -5.66 -17.50
N ALA A 460 3.05 -6.88 -17.91
CA ALA A 460 2.78 -8.02 -17.03
C ALA A 460 1.83 -7.69 -15.86
N GLY A 461 0.83 -6.87 -16.15
CA GLY A 461 -0.24 -6.47 -15.24
C GLY A 461 -1.38 -7.49 -15.13
N THR A 462 -2.25 -7.29 -14.15
CA THR A 462 -3.43 -8.15 -13.91
C THR A 462 -4.63 -7.76 -14.76
N GLY A 463 -4.64 -6.53 -15.31
CA GLY A 463 -5.79 -5.98 -16.05
C GLY A 463 -6.89 -5.39 -15.16
N ASN A 464 -6.70 -5.47 -13.84
CA ASN A 464 -7.58 -4.95 -12.80
C ASN A 464 -6.82 -3.95 -11.90
N GLU A 465 -5.73 -3.35 -12.36
CA GLU A 465 -4.97 -2.39 -11.56
C GLU A 465 -5.84 -1.22 -11.06
N PRO A 466 -5.49 -0.59 -9.92
CA PRO A 466 -6.29 0.50 -9.35
C PRO A 466 -6.61 1.62 -10.35
N ALA A 467 -5.65 2.00 -11.21
CA ALA A 467 -5.87 3.01 -12.23
C ALA A 467 -6.99 2.63 -13.23
N ILE A 468 -7.16 1.33 -13.54
CA ILE A 468 -8.22 0.81 -14.40
C ILE A 468 -9.55 0.85 -13.66
N ALA A 469 -9.59 0.38 -12.42
CA ALA A 469 -10.80 0.37 -11.60
C ALA A 469 -11.34 1.80 -11.38
N GLU A 470 -10.45 2.77 -11.10
CA GLU A 470 -10.81 4.18 -11.01
C GLU A 470 -11.42 4.72 -12.32
N ALA A 471 -10.81 4.41 -13.46
CA ALA A 471 -11.32 4.85 -14.75
C ALA A 471 -12.68 4.20 -15.07
N GLN A 472 -12.92 2.97 -14.61
CA GLN A 472 -14.23 2.31 -14.73
C GLN A 472 -15.29 2.95 -13.84
N LEU A 473 -14.94 3.38 -12.61
CA LEU A 473 -15.84 4.12 -11.73
C LEU A 473 -16.22 5.47 -12.34
N ASP A 474 -15.24 6.22 -12.87
CA ASP A 474 -15.48 7.48 -13.60
C ASP A 474 -16.42 7.24 -14.80
N ARG A 475 -16.17 6.18 -15.57
CA ARG A 475 -17.01 5.78 -16.71
C ARG A 475 -18.44 5.46 -16.28
N ALA A 476 -18.61 4.67 -15.22
CA ALA A 476 -19.92 4.27 -14.71
C ALA A 476 -20.73 5.47 -14.18
N ALA A 477 -20.06 6.41 -13.49
CA ALA A 477 -20.68 7.64 -13.00
C ALA A 477 -21.23 8.52 -14.13
N VAL A 478 -20.49 8.65 -15.23
CA VAL A 478 -20.99 9.35 -16.42
C VAL A 478 -22.07 8.55 -17.12
N TYR A 479 -21.93 7.22 -17.21
CA TYR A 479 -22.92 6.34 -17.83
C TYR A 479 -24.29 6.45 -17.15
N ALA A 480 -24.34 6.66 -15.83
CA ALA A 480 -25.57 6.93 -15.10
C ALA A 480 -26.32 8.18 -15.59
N ARG A 481 -25.63 9.13 -16.22
CA ARG A 481 -26.15 10.43 -16.67
C ARG A 481 -26.46 10.48 -18.17
N THR A 482 -26.18 9.41 -18.93
CA THR A 482 -26.51 9.33 -20.37
C THR A 482 -27.95 8.93 -20.66
N GLY A 483 -28.73 8.58 -19.62
CA GLY A 483 -30.07 8.00 -19.77
C GLY A 483 -30.07 6.46 -19.88
N ALA A 484 -28.94 5.82 -19.59
CA ALA A 484 -28.84 4.35 -19.54
C ALA A 484 -29.81 3.73 -18.52
N SER A 485 -30.22 2.48 -18.77
CA SER A 485 -31.10 1.77 -17.85
C SER A 485 -30.45 1.57 -16.47
N ARG A 486 -31.25 1.64 -15.40
CA ARG A 486 -30.78 1.42 -14.02
C ARG A 486 -29.99 0.11 -13.88
N THR A 487 -30.43 -0.97 -14.53
CA THR A 487 -29.74 -2.28 -14.51
C THR A 487 -28.35 -2.20 -15.13
N ALA A 488 -28.20 -1.53 -16.27
CA ALA A 488 -26.91 -1.39 -16.94
C ALA A 488 -25.93 -0.54 -16.10
N VAL A 489 -26.43 0.54 -15.49
CA VAL A 489 -25.66 1.40 -14.58
C VAL A 489 -25.21 0.62 -13.33
N ARG A 490 -26.12 -0.16 -12.72
CA ARG A 490 -25.79 -1.03 -11.57
C ARG A 490 -24.67 -2.01 -11.90
N ASN A 491 -24.72 -2.62 -13.08
CA ASN A 491 -23.69 -3.57 -13.51
C ASN A 491 -22.36 -2.88 -13.79
N ALA A 492 -22.36 -1.73 -14.46
CA ALA A 492 -21.14 -0.97 -14.73
C ALA A 492 -20.42 -0.55 -13.44
N PHE A 493 -21.16 -0.09 -12.42
CA PHE A 493 -20.58 0.19 -11.11
C PHE A 493 -20.11 -1.09 -10.40
N GLY A 494 -20.90 -2.17 -10.45
CA GLY A 494 -20.52 -3.45 -9.88
C GLY A 494 -19.18 -3.97 -10.43
N GLU A 495 -19.01 -3.98 -11.75
CA GLU A 495 -17.76 -4.37 -12.42
C GLU A 495 -16.57 -3.50 -11.96
N ALA A 496 -16.78 -2.20 -11.78
CA ALA A 496 -15.74 -1.29 -11.33
C ALA A 496 -15.33 -1.53 -9.87
N VAL A 497 -16.30 -1.86 -9.00
CA VAL A 497 -16.05 -2.25 -7.60
C VAL A 497 -15.40 -3.63 -7.51
N ASP A 498 -15.80 -4.57 -8.37
CA ASP A 498 -15.14 -5.88 -8.52
C ASP A 498 -13.67 -5.69 -8.87
N ALA A 499 -13.38 -4.91 -9.91
CA ALA A 499 -12.00 -4.60 -10.30
C ALA A 499 -11.20 -3.92 -9.18
N LEU A 500 -11.82 -3.00 -8.42
CA LEU A 500 -11.15 -2.31 -7.32
C LEU A 500 -10.76 -3.28 -6.20
N ILE A 501 -11.67 -4.17 -5.79
CA ILE A 501 -11.39 -5.20 -4.78
C ILE A 501 -10.30 -6.16 -5.27
N ASP A 502 -10.42 -6.66 -6.50
CA ASP A 502 -9.46 -7.61 -7.07
C ASP A 502 -8.05 -7.00 -7.22
N SER A 503 -7.97 -5.67 -7.33
CA SER A 503 -6.71 -4.94 -7.41
C SER A 503 -5.87 -4.97 -6.13
N HIS A 504 -6.50 -5.28 -4.98
CA HIS A 504 -5.93 -5.15 -3.62
C HIS A 504 -5.31 -3.76 -3.33
N GLY A 505 -5.65 -2.74 -4.13
CA GLY A 505 -5.09 -1.40 -4.02
C GLY A 505 -6.04 -0.43 -3.33
N THR A 506 -5.50 0.45 -2.49
CA THR A 506 -6.23 1.61 -1.96
C THR A 506 -6.38 2.67 -3.05
N SER A 507 -7.61 2.92 -3.49
CA SER A 507 -7.92 3.97 -4.47
C SER A 507 -8.36 5.25 -3.76
N LEU A 508 -7.51 6.27 -3.76
CA LEU A 508 -7.80 7.58 -3.19
C LEU A 508 -8.55 8.53 -4.15
N GLY A 509 -8.51 8.24 -5.47
CA GLY A 509 -9.00 9.14 -6.52
C GLY A 509 -10.43 8.88 -7.00
N SER A 510 -11.11 7.84 -6.52
CA SER A 510 -12.42 7.38 -7.03
C SER A 510 -13.62 7.71 -6.14
N ALA A 511 -13.44 8.50 -5.09
CA ALA A 511 -14.47 8.79 -4.09
C ALA A 511 -15.79 9.26 -4.73
N LEU A 512 -15.75 10.08 -5.79
CA LEU A 512 -16.96 10.58 -6.45
C LEU A 512 -17.78 9.50 -7.16
N GLY A 513 -17.13 8.60 -7.92
CA GLY A 513 -17.83 7.51 -8.62
C GLY A 513 -18.38 6.47 -7.63
N MET A 514 -17.63 6.18 -6.56
CA MET A 514 -18.11 5.31 -5.48
C MET A 514 -19.31 5.92 -4.76
N GLN A 515 -19.30 7.22 -4.46
CA GLN A 515 -20.43 7.92 -3.85
C GLN A 515 -21.68 7.85 -4.73
N ASP A 516 -21.55 8.08 -6.04
CA ASP A 516 -22.68 7.98 -6.98
C ASP A 516 -23.27 6.55 -6.97
N TYR A 517 -22.44 5.51 -6.81
CA TYR A 517 -22.91 4.14 -6.68
C TYR A 517 -23.63 3.87 -5.36
N LEU A 518 -23.06 4.31 -4.24
CA LEU A 518 -23.67 4.13 -2.92
C LEU A 518 -24.97 4.93 -2.79
N ASP A 519 -25.04 6.16 -3.34
CA ASP A 519 -26.27 6.96 -3.41
C ASP A 519 -27.37 6.20 -4.19
N LEU A 520 -27.02 5.55 -5.31
CA LEU A 520 -27.95 4.71 -6.08
C LEU A 520 -28.47 3.52 -5.26
N LEU A 521 -27.60 2.86 -4.51
CA LEU A 521 -27.96 1.68 -3.69
C LEU A 521 -28.75 2.07 -2.44
N VAL A 522 -28.45 3.21 -1.80
CA VAL A 522 -29.27 3.76 -0.72
C VAL A 522 -30.67 4.10 -1.23
N ALA A 523 -30.79 4.76 -2.38
CA ALA A 523 -32.09 5.02 -2.98
C ALA A 523 -32.85 3.72 -3.35
N GLU A 524 -32.14 2.67 -3.74
CA GLU A 524 -32.71 1.34 -4.02
C GLU A 524 -33.25 0.64 -2.77
N SER A 525 -32.68 0.90 -1.60
CA SER A 525 -33.06 0.24 -0.34
C SER A 525 -34.53 0.43 0.06
N ALA A 526 -35.23 1.43 -0.50
CA ALA A 526 -36.67 1.61 -0.32
C ALA A 526 -37.51 0.51 -0.98
N LYS A 527 -37.00 -0.09 -2.06
CA LYS A 527 -37.57 -1.25 -2.78
C LYS A 527 -36.40 -2.13 -3.26
N PRO A 528 -35.74 -2.86 -2.35
CA PRO A 528 -34.48 -3.52 -2.65
C PRO A 528 -34.70 -4.65 -3.66
N LEU A 529 -33.72 -4.79 -4.55
CA LEU A 529 -33.52 -6.00 -5.34
C LEU A 529 -32.79 -7.05 -4.47
N ALA A 530 -32.76 -8.30 -4.93
CA ALA A 530 -32.20 -9.41 -4.15
C ALA A 530 -30.74 -9.19 -3.71
N ASP A 531 -29.96 -8.45 -4.49
CA ASP A 531 -28.53 -8.20 -4.30
C ASP A 531 -28.20 -6.76 -3.86
N THR A 532 -29.20 -5.90 -3.56
CA THR A 532 -28.97 -4.49 -3.23
C THR A 532 -28.06 -4.33 -2.01
N TYR A 533 -28.33 -5.06 -0.93
CA TYR A 533 -27.55 -4.96 0.31
C TYR A 533 -26.19 -5.61 0.18
N ASP A 534 -26.06 -6.71 -0.56
CA ASP A 534 -24.78 -7.37 -0.84
C ASP A 534 -23.85 -6.44 -1.64
N ARG A 535 -24.38 -5.78 -2.68
CA ARG A 535 -23.62 -4.79 -3.47
C ARG A 535 -23.19 -3.60 -2.62
N PHE A 536 -24.06 -3.08 -1.77
CA PHE A 536 -23.71 -1.98 -0.87
C PHE A 536 -22.61 -2.40 0.09
N PHE A 537 -22.77 -3.56 0.74
CA PHE A 537 -21.80 -4.11 1.68
C PHE A 537 -20.44 -4.38 1.03
N ARG A 538 -20.43 -4.87 -0.22
CA ARG A 538 -19.20 -5.07 -0.99
C ARG A 538 -18.54 -3.74 -1.36
N ALA A 539 -19.32 -2.75 -1.80
CA ALA A 539 -18.81 -1.44 -2.18
C ALA A 539 -18.16 -0.67 -1.02
N VAL A 540 -18.76 -0.68 0.19
CA VAL A 540 -18.18 0.00 1.36
C VAL A 540 -16.90 -0.65 1.90
N GLN A 541 -16.60 -1.90 1.50
CA GLN A 541 -15.35 -2.57 1.82
C GLN A 541 -14.24 -2.31 0.78
N ALA A 542 -14.58 -1.79 -0.39
CA ALA A 542 -13.60 -1.43 -1.42
C ALA A 542 -12.90 -0.09 -1.13
N ASN A 543 -13.37 0.66 -0.13
CA ASN A 543 -12.78 1.93 0.29
C ASN A 543 -11.76 1.67 1.42
N GLY A 544 -10.48 1.52 1.07
CA GLY A 544 -9.40 1.33 2.04
C GLY A 544 -8.67 2.63 2.38
N GLU A 545 -8.41 2.85 3.66
CA GLU A 545 -7.58 3.97 4.14
C GLU A 545 -6.08 3.72 3.87
N PRO A 546 -5.34 4.71 3.34
CA PRO A 546 -3.90 4.54 3.03
C PRO A 546 -3.04 4.23 4.25
N ALA A 547 -3.37 4.79 5.41
CA ALA A 547 -2.67 4.54 6.67
C ALA A 547 -2.78 3.05 7.08
N VAL A 548 -3.98 2.48 6.95
CA VAL A 548 -4.25 1.06 7.19
C VAL A 548 -3.48 0.18 6.21
N ALA A 549 -3.43 0.54 4.93
CA ALA A 549 -2.69 -0.23 3.93
C ALA A 549 -1.17 -0.26 4.20
N ARG A 550 -0.57 0.84 4.67
CA ARG A 550 0.85 0.85 5.07
C ARG A 550 1.11 -0.03 6.30
N GLN A 551 0.26 0.08 7.33
CA GLN A 551 0.34 -0.76 8.52
C GLN A 551 0.20 -2.24 8.14
N LEU A 552 -0.76 -2.58 7.30
CA LEU A 552 -0.97 -3.95 6.81
C LEU A 552 0.24 -4.44 6.01
N SER A 553 0.82 -3.62 5.13
CA SER A 553 2.02 -3.96 4.38
C SER A 553 3.24 -4.18 5.29
N GLN A 554 3.39 -3.37 6.35
CA GLN A 554 4.46 -3.57 7.34
C GLN A 554 4.24 -4.87 8.14
N LEU A 555 3.00 -5.15 8.56
CA LEU A 555 2.68 -6.40 9.24
C LEU A 555 2.91 -7.61 8.32
N GLN A 556 2.53 -7.52 7.05
CA GLN A 556 2.84 -8.53 6.04
C GLN A 556 4.35 -8.75 5.94
N THR A 557 5.15 -7.69 5.87
CA THR A 557 6.63 -7.80 5.87
C THR A 557 7.15 -8.47 7.15
N THR A 558 6.59 -8.10 8.30
CA THR A 558 7.00 -8.63 9.61
C THR A 558 6.61 -10.10 9.78
N VAL A 559 5.43 -10.49 9.32
CA VAL A 559 4.92 -11.86 9.37
C VAL A 559 5.60 -12.74 8.32
N THR A 560 5.89 -12.21 7.14
CA THR A 560 6.64 -12.93 6.08
C THR A 560 8.14 -13.04 6.35
N ALA A 561 8.68 -12.33 7.34
CA ALA A 561 10.01 -12.63 7.88
C ALA A 561 10.07 -14.02 8.56
N ASP A 562 8.92 -14.60 8.94
CA ASP A 562 8.84 -15.99 9.38
C ASP A 562 8.96 -16.94 8.17
N GLY A 563 10.02 -17.76 8.17
CA GLY A 563 10.33 -18.66 7.07
C GLY A 563 9.23 -19.68 6.74
N THR A 564 8.34 -20.01 7.68
CA THR A 564 7.26 -20.98 7.45
C THR A 564 6.11 -20.37 6.65
N ILE A 565 5.66 -19.16 7.01
CA ILE A 565 4.61 -18.42 6.32
C ILE A 565 5.10 -17.96 4.94
N ALA A 566 6.34 -17.48 4.86
CA ALA A 566 6.99 -17.12 3.59
C ALA A 566 7.04 -18.29 2.60
N THR A 567 7.19 -19.52 3.10
CA THR A 567 7.21 -20.72 2.25
C THR A 567 5.81 -21.06 1.76
N ALA A 568 4.79 -21.01 2.62
CA ALA A 568 3.40 -21.28 2.22
C ALA A 568 2.87 -20.27 1.20
N LEU A 569 3.21 -18.98 1.35
CA LEU A 569 2.79 -17.95 0.39
C LEU A 569 3.42 -18.14 -1.00
N ARG A 570 4.67 -18.59 -1.06
CA ARG A 570 5.31 -18.96 -2.33
C ARG A 570 4.59 -20.12 -3.00
N GLU A 571 4.27 -21.18 -2.24
CA GLU A 571 3.56 -22.35 -2.78
C GLU A 571 2.15 -21.98 -3.30
N ARG A 572 1.42 -21.11 -2.61
CA ARG A 572 0.11 -20.61 -3.04
C ARG A 572 0.18 -19.95 -4.42
N ALA A 573 1.11 -19.01 -4.59
CA ALA A 573 1.30 -18.29 -5.84
C ALA A 573 1.71 -19.22 -7.00
N ASP A 574 2.51 -20.26 -6.73
CA ASP A 574 2.88 -21.27 -7.72
C ASP A 574 1.66 -22.05 -8.24
N LEU A 575 0.75 -22.44 -7.34
CA LEU A 575 -0.44 -23.23 -7.67
C LEU A 575 -1.50 -22.41 -8.44
N GLU A 576 -1.72 -21.14 -8.09
CA GLU A 576 -2.64 -20.25 -8.83
C GLU A 576 -2.20 -20.06 -10.30
N ARG A 577 -0.88 -19.93 -10.52
CA ARG A 577 -0.28 -19.88 -11.87
C ARG A 577 -0.48 -21.19 -12.63
N GLU A 578 -0.27 -22.33 -11.97
CA GLU A 578 -0.47 -23.67 -12.55
C GLU A 578 -1.93 -23.88 -13.01
N ILE A 579 -2.91 -23.55 -12.16
CA ILE A 579 -4.35 -23.70 -12.45
C ILE A 579 -4.75 -22.84 -13.65
N THR A 580 -4.28 -21.60 -13.68
CA THR A 580 -4.56 -20.66 -14.78
C THR A 580 -4.04 -21.22 -16.11
N ARG A 581 -2.80 -21.73 -16.13
CA ARG A 581 -2.22 -22.39 -17.32
C ARG A 581 -3.05 -23.59 -17.78
N LEU A 582 -3.47 -24.46 -16.84
CA LEU A 582 -4.26 -25.65 -17.15
C LEU A 582 -5.66 -25.30 -17.69
N ARG A 583 -6.28 -24.21 -17.20
CA ARG A 583 -7.55 -23.68 -17.74
C ARG A 583 -7.41 -23.20 -19.18
N TYR A 584 -6.34 -22.48 -19.50
CA TYR A 584 -6.06 -22.06 -20.87
C TYR A 584 -5.76 -23.25 -21.80
N ALA A 585 -5.00 -24.25 -21.35
CA ALA A 585 -4.74 -25.46 -22.11
C ALA A 585 -6.04 -26.25 -22.43
N LEU A 586 -6.98 -26.30 -21.49
CA LEU A 586 -8.31 -26.91 -21.70
C LEU A 586 -9.19 -26.10 -22.67
N ALA A 587 -9.09 -24.76 -22.66
CA ALA A 587 -9.86 -23.89 -23.56
C ALA A 587 -9.28 -23.84 -25.00
N GLY A 588 -7.98 -24.10 -25.15
CA GLY A 588 -7.24 -23.94 -26.41
C GLY A 588 -7.40 -25.08 -27.44
N GLY A 589 -8.00 -26.21 -27.06
CA GLY A 589 -8.48 -27.28 -27.95
C GLY A 589 -7.69 -27.50 -29.25
N LYS A 590 -6.39 -27.85 -29.18
CA LYS A 590 -5.62 -28.29 -30.36
C LYS A 590 -4.81 -29.55 -30.08
N THR A 591 -4.83 -30.44 -31.06
CA THR A 591 -4.26 -31.79 -31.08
C THR A 591 -2.74 -31.79 -30.92
N GLY A 592 -2.23 -32.43 -29.86
CA GLY A 592 -0.80 -32.73 -29.69
C GLY A 592 -0.30 -32.80 -28.23
N GLU A 593 -0.98 -32.12 -27.29
CA GLU A 593 -0.67 -32.19 -25.85
C GLU A 593 -1.66 -33.11 -25.11
N ALA A 594 -1.26 -33.57 -23.91
CA ALA A 594 -1.92 -34.57 -23.07
C ALA A 594 -3.45 -34.59 -23.17
N ALA A 595 -4.05 -35.78 -23.14
CA ALA A 595 -5.49 -35.97 -23.32
C ALA A 595 -6.29 -34.98 -22.41
N PRO A 596 -7.41 -34.40 -22.88
CA PRO A 596 -8.21 -33.44 -22.09
C PRO A 596 -8.56 -33.93 -20.67
N THR A 597 -8.65 -35.24 -20.49
CA THR A 597 -8.83 -35.93 -19.20
C THR A 597 -7.63 -35.78 -18.25
N ASP A 598 -6.40 -35.80 -18.75
CA ASP A 598 -5.18 -35.67 -17.95
C ASP A 598 -4.92 -34.22 -17.53
N LEU A 599 -5.18 -33.26 -18.42
CA LEU A 599 -5.14 -31.82 -18.10
C LEU A 599 -6.22 -31.44 -17.07
N SER A 600 -7.42 -32.02 -17.19
CA SER A 600 -8.48 -31.85 -16.19
C SER A 600 -8.09 -32.46 -14.84
N ARG A 601 -7.48 -33.66 -14.83
CA ARG A 601 -7.00 -34.31 -13.60
C ARG A 601 -5.88 -33.50 -12.92
N ALA A 602 -4.92 -32.99 -13.70
CA ALA A 602 -3.86 -32.12 -13.20
C ALA A 602 -4.42 -30.80 -12.64
N ARG A 603 -5.41 -30.20 -13.31
CA ARG A 603 -6.07 -28.97 -12.82
C ARG A 603 -6.74 -29.22 -11.48
N THR A 604 -7.51 -30.31 -11.37
CA THR A 604 -8.18 -30.66 -10.13
C THR A 604 -7.18 -30.99 -9.00
N ALA A 605 -6.05 -31.63 -9.29
CA ALA A 605 -5.00 -31.86 -8.30
C ALA A 605 -4.33 -30.56 -7.83
N ALA A 606 -4.04 -29.62 -8.74
CA ALA A 606 -3.52 -28.30 -8.41
C ALA A 606 -4.54 -27.46 -7.61
N GLU A 607 -5.82 -27.50 -7.98
CA GLU A 607 -6.93 -26.88 -7.23
C GLU A 607 -7.03 -27.45 -5.80
N GLN A 608 -6.87 -28.77 -5.61
CA GLN A 608 -6.86 -29.39 -4.27
C GLN A 608 -5.65 -28.98 -3.44
N ARG A 609 -4.46 -28.88 -4.04
CA ARG A 609 -3.26 -28.40 -3.34
C ARG A 609 -3.38 -26.92 -2.96
N LEU A 610 -3.94 -26.08 -3.84
CA LEU A 610 -4.18 -24.67 -3.55
C LEU A 610 -5.09 -24.54 -2.32
N LEU A 611 -6.20 -25.29 -2.30
CA LEU A 611 -7.09 -25.34 -1.14
C LEU A 611 -6.38 -25.78 0.15
N ALA A 612 -5.42 -26.70 0.08
CA ALA A 612 -4.65 -27.13 1.25
C ALA A 612 -3.68 -26.06 1.75
N VAL A 613 -3.01 -25.33 0.84
CA VAL A 613 -2.13 -24.21 1.19
C VAL A 613 -2.93 -23.04 1.75
N ASP A 614 -4.06 -22.70 1.14
CA ASP A 614 -4.98 -21.69 1.64
C ASP A 614 -5.51 -22.07 3.04
N ALA A 615 -5.86 -23.33 3.26
CA ALA A 615 -6.26 -23.82 4.58
C ALA A 615 -5.14 -23.72 5.62
N LYS A 616 -3.87 -23.96 5.23
CA LYS A 616 -2.71 -23.81 6.12
C LYS A 616 -2.46 -22.35 6.49
N LEU A 617 -2.48 -21.46 5.49
CA LEU A 617 -2.35 -20.02 5.70
C LEU A 617 -3.51 -19.50 6.57
N ALA A 618 -4.74 -19.92 6.28
CA ALA A 618 -5.91 -19.60 7.08
C ALA A 618 -5.90 -20.24 8.48
N ALA A 619 -5.08 -21.25 8.76
CA ALA A 619 -4.93 -21.80 10.11
C ALA A 619 -3.99 -20.94 10.98
N ASP A 620 -3.01 -20.26 10.37
CA ASP A 620 -2.04 -19.45 11.09
C ASP A 620 -2.69 -18.16 11.65
N PRO A 621 -2.69 -17.94 12.98
CA PRO A 621 -3.30 -16.75 13.56
C PRO A 621 -2.71 -15.43 13.09
N ARG A 622 -1.39 -15.38 12.81
CA ARG A 622 -0.68 -14.16 12.39
C ARG A 622 -0.98 -13.81 10.94
N TYR A 623 -1.21 -14.82 10.10
CA TYR A 623 -1.62 -14.60 8.71
C TYR A 623 -3.11 -14.25 8.59
N ARG A 624 -3.98 -14.88 9.38
CA ARG A 624 -5.43 -14.60 9.37
C ARG A 624 -5.78 -13.14 9.66
N THR A 625 -5.02 -12.45 10.49
CA THR A 625 -5.25 -11.02 10.78
C THR A 625 -4.81 -10.10 9.64
N LEU A 626 -4.03 -10.63 8.68
CA LEU A 626 -3.58 -9.93 7.48
C LEU A 626 -4.45 -10.21 6.26
N ASP A 627 -5.40 -11.13 6.39
CA ASP A 627 -6.38 -11.40 5.35
C ASP A 627 -7.33 -10.20 5.23
N ASP A 628 -7.16 -9.47 4.14
CA ASP A 628 -7.92 -8.28 3.76
C ASP A 628 -9.02 -8.59 2.74
N ALA A 629 -9.27 -9.87 2.44
CA ALA A 629 -10.35 -10.27 1.55
C ALA A 629 -11.70 -9.72 2.07
N PRO A 630 -12.50 -9.05 1.21
CA PRO A 630 -13.80 -8.53 1.63
C PRO A 630 -14.71 -9.65 2.13
N ALA A 631 -15.39 -9.39 3.24
CA ALA A 631 -16.40 -10.29 3.77
C ALA A 631 -17.66 -10.25 2.91
N THR A 632 -18.43 -11.34 2.91
CA THR A 632 -19.80 -11.36 2.38
C THR A 632 -20.82 -10.99 3.45
N LEU A 633 -21.95 -10.42 3.04
CA LEU A 633 -23.03 -10.07 3.99
C LEU A 633 -23.61 -11.33 4.64
N ALA A 634 -23.62 -12.45 3.92
CA ALA A 634 -24.06 -13.74 4.43
C ALA A 634 -23.16 -14.26 5.56
N GLU A 635 -21.83 -14.19 5.41
CA GLU A 635 -20.90 -14.53 6.49
C GLU A 635 -21.10 -13.64 7.72
N LEU A 636 -21.24 -12.32 7.51
CA LEU A 636 -21.48 -11.37 8.59
C LEU A 636 -22.77 -11.71 9.35
N ARG A 637 -23.88 -11.95 8.64
CA ARG A 637 -25.16 -12.36 9.26
C ARG A 637 -25.03 -13.68 10.01
N GLY A 638 -24.34 -14.66 9.43
CA GLY A 638 -24.13 -15.98 10.05
C GLY A 638 -23.28 -15.92 11.32
N ALA A 639 -22.40 -14.91 11.44
CA ALA A 639 -21.54 -14.72 12.60
C ALA A 639 -22.20 -13.94 13.76
N LEU A 640 -23.30 -13.20 13.50
CA LEU A 640 -24.02 -12.43 14.51
C LEU A 640 -24.94 -13.32 15.35
N ARG A 641 -24.89 -13.16 16.66
CA ARG A 641 -25.78 -13.87 17.60
C ARG A 641 -27.13 -13.15 17.74
N PRO A 642 -28.19 -13.83 18.22
CA PRO A 642 -29.47 -13.18 18.51
C PRO A 642 -29.30 -12.00 19.49
N GLY A 643 -29.82 -10.84 19.11
CA GLY A 643 -29.69 -9.60 19.90
C GLY A 643 -28.38 -8.83 19.70
N GLU A 644 -27.51 -9.28 18.79
CA GLU A 644 -26.36 -8.51 18.31
C GLU A 644 -26.71 -7.70 17.05
N ALA A 645 -26.09 -6.53 16.93
CA ALA A 645 -26.09 -5.73 15.71
C ALA A 645 -24.66 -5.34 15.32
N PHE A 646 -24.39 -5.31 14.01
CA PHE A 646 -23.18 -4.75 13.45
C PHE A 646 -23.51 -3.40 12.81
N LEU A 647 -22.92 -2.32 13.30
CA LEU A 647 -23.00 -0.98 12.73
C LEU A 647 -21.69 -0.65 12.04
N LYS A 648 -21.74 -0.33 10.76
CA LYS A 648 -20.63 0.25 10.02
C LYS A 648 -20.96 1.65 9.58
N LEU A 649 -20.05 2.58 9.82
CA LEU A 649 -20.04 3.87 9.14
C LEU A 649 -19.02 3.84 7.99
N THR A 650 -19.27 4.64 6.97
CA THR A 650 -18.34 4.81 5.85
C THR A 650 -18.35 6.27 5.46
N ARG A 651 -17.25 6.97 5.71
CA ARG A 651 -17.06 8.35 5.27
C ARG A 651 -16.37 8.35 3.90
N LEU A 652 -16.95 9.10 2.99
CA LEU A 652 -16.35 9.49 1.72
C LEU A 652 -16.37 11.03 1.65
N ASP A 653 -15.63 11.60 0.69
CA ASP A 653 -15.38 13.04 0.57
C ASP A 653 -16.60 13.95 0.86
N ARG A 654 -17.77 13.66 0.26
CA ARG A 654 -18.99 14.48 0.44
C ARG A 654 -20.14 13.80 1.17
N ARG A 655 -19.92 12.61 1.74
CA ARG A 655 -21.00 11.72 2.22
C ARG A 655 -20.55 10.90 3.41
N ILE A 656 -21.46 10.67 4.34
CA ILE A 656 -21.31 9.64 5.36
C ILE A 656 -22.46 8.66 5.21
N TYR A 657 -22.16 7.39 5.10
CA TYR A 657 -23.14 6.30 5.00
C TYR A 657 -23.17 5.48 6.28
N GLY A 658 -24.35 4.95 6.60
CA GLY A 658 -24.56 3.99 7.68
C GLY A 658 -25.07 2.66 7.14
N LEU A 659 -24.53 1.58 7.68
CA LEU A 659 -24.99 0.20 7.47
C LEU A 659 -25.24 -0.43 8.84
N VAL A 660 -26.44 -0.98 9.05
CA VAL A 660 -26.74 -1.80 10.23
C VAL A 660 -27.17 -3.19 9.78
N VAL A 661 -26.53 -4.23 10.31
CA VAL A 661 -26.81 -5.63 10.03
C VAL A 661 -27.17 -6.35 11.34
N THR A 662 -28.29 -7.04 11.34
CA THR A 662 -28.66 -8.05 12.35
C THR A 662 -28.80 -9.41 11.64
N PRO A 663 -28.99 -10.52 12.39
CA PRO A 663 -29.22 -11.82 11.75
C PRO A 663 -30.41 -11.83 10.77
N ASP A 664 -31.42 -10.99 11.01
CA ASP A 664 -32.69 -10.94 10.28
C ASP A 664 -32.86 -9.72 9.36
N ARG A 665 -32.16 -8.61 9.58
CA ARG A 665 -32.41 -7.33 8.90
C ARG A 665 -31.13 -6.61 8.50
N THR A 666 -31.23 -5.81 7.44
CA THR A 666 -30.17 -4.90 7.01
C THR A 666 -30.74 -3.55 6.64
N PHE A 667 -30.05 -2.50 7.09
CA PHE A 667 -30.39 -1.10 6.82
C PHE A 667 -29.18 -0.45 6.16
N VAL A 668 -29.40 0.30 5.09
CA VAL A 668 -28.39 1.16 4.46
C VAL A 668 -28.99 2.56 4.29
N TYR A 669 -28.24 3.61 4.62
CA TYR A 669 -28.76 4.98 4.65
C TYR A 669 -27.64 6.02 4.62
N HIS A 670 -28.02 7.27 4.36
CA HIS A 670 -27.13 8.41 4.59
C HIS A 670 -27.17 8.84 6.05
N VAL A 671 -26.00 8.98 6.66
CA VAL A 671 -25.80 9.80 7.87
C VAL A 671 -25.63 11.27 7.46
N ALA A 672 -24.92 11.52 6.36
CA ALA A 672 -24.80 12.82 5.71
C ALA A 672 -24.83 12.67 4.18
N ASP A 673 -25.66 13.48 3.52
CA ASP A 673 -25.99 13.41 2.09
C ASP A 673 -25.47 14.61 1.29
N SER A 674 -24.50 15.36 1.83
CA SER A 674 -23.84 16.51 1.19
C SER A 674 -22.54 16.82 1.90
N GLU A 675 -21.64 17.54 1.23
CA GLU A 675 -20.39 18.01 1.84
C GLU A 675 -20.68 18.95 3.03
N ALA A 676 -21.70 19.82 2.89
CA ALA A 676 -22.16 20.67 3.98
C ALA A 676 -22.72 19.87 5.16
N ALA A 677 -23.52 18.83 4.90
CA ALA A 677 -24.03 17.95 5.95
C ALA A 677 -22.91 17.13 6.60
N THR A 678 -21.92 16.68 5.82
CA THR A 678 -20.75 15.93 6.31
C THR A 678 -19.96 16.80 7.29
N ARG A 679 -19.61 18.03 6.89
CA ARG A 679 -18.97 19.03 7.76
C ARG A 679 -19.80 19.33 9.01
N ALA A 680 -21.13 19.44 8.89
CA ALA A 680 -22.00 19.69 10.03
C ALA A 680 -22.02 18.52 11.03
N VAL A 681 -22.04 17.27 10.55
CA VAL A 681 -21.99 16.05 11.37
C VAL A 681 -20.63 15.91 12.07
N GLU A 682 -19.53 16.19 11.36
CA GLU A 682 -18.19 16.20 11.94
C GLU A 682 -18.06 17.30 13.02
N THR A 683 -18.53 18.52 12.71
CA THR A 683 -18.55 19.62 13.69
C THR A 683 -19.39 19.27 14.92
N LEU A 684 -20.54 18.61 14.73
CA LEU A 684 -21.38 18.13 15.83
C LEU A 684 -20.62 17.13 16.72
N GLY A 685 -19.89 16.18 16.10
CA GLY A 685 -19.01 15.25 16.79
C GLY A 685 -17.92 15.96 17.58
N GLN A 686 -17.19 16.89 16.97
CA GLN A 686 -16.14 17.68 17.63
C GLN A 686 -16.69 18.49 18.82
N GLN A 687 -17.84 19.15 18.67
CA GLN A 687 -18.48 19.90 19.75
C GLN A 687 -18.95 18.99 20.88
N LEU A 688 -19.48 17.81 20.57
CA LEU A 688 -19.84 16.82 21.57
C LEU A 688 -18.59 16.31 22.31
N ARG A 689 -17.51 16.03 21.58
CA ARG A 689 -16.22 15.62 22.14
C ARG A 689 -15.65 16.68 23.08
N ALA A 690 -15.71 17.95 22.69
CA ALA A 690 -15.31 19.07 23.55
C ALA A 690 -16.14 19.16 24.83
N SER A 691 -17.41 18.72 24.84
CA SER A 691 -18.20 18.63 26.07
C SER A 691 -17.79 17.47 26.99
N ILE A 692 -16.95 16.55 26.52
CA ILE A 692 -16.42 15.43 27.32
C ILE A 692 -15.09 15.80 27.97
N ASP A 693 -14.16 16.38 27.20
CA ASP A 693 -12.78 16.59 27.65
C ASP A 693 -12.15 17.91 27.17
N GLY A 694 -12.96 18.84 26.65
CA GLY A 694 -12.49 20.07 26.00
C GLY A 694 -11.78 21.07 26.90
N GLY A 695 -12.10 21.12 28.20
CA GLY A 695 -11.52 22.08 29.15
C GLY A 695 -10.44 21.52 30.09
N LEU A 696 -10.00 20.28 29.89
CA LEU A 696 -9.06 19.60 30.80
C LEU A 696 -7.65 20.20 30.76
N ASP A 697 -7.26 20.77 29.62
CA ASP A 697 -6.01 21.51 29.44
C ASP A 697 -5.89 22.71 30.39
N VAL A 698 -7.02 23.34 30.74
CA VAL A 698 -7.14 24.38 31.76
C VAL A 698 -7.66 23.86 33.11
N GLY A 699 -7.68 22.54 33.30
CA GLY A 699 -8.06 21.87 34.53
C GLY A 699 -9.56 21.91 34.87
N LYS A 700 -10.45 22.10 33.88
CA LYS A 700 -11.90 22.22 34.09
C LYS A 700 -12.68 21.18 33.28
N LEU A 701 -13.54 20.42 33.98
CA LEU A 701 -14.59 19.63 33.33
C LEU A 701 -15.79 20.54 33.02
N VAL A 702 -16.36 20.39 31.82
CA VAL A 702 -17.59 21.10 31.40
C VAL A 702 -18.78 20.14 31.43
N PRO A 703 -20.03 20.61 31.57
CA PRO A 703 -21.20 19.73 31.50
C PRO A 703 -21.31 19.03 30.13
N PHE A 704 -21.65 17.74 30.15
CA PHE A 704 -21.87 16.94 28.95
C PHE A 704 -23.11 17.40 28.17
N ASP A 705 -22.99 17.53 26.84
CA ASP A 705 -24.07 18.01 25.98
C ASP A 705 -24.97 16.85 25.49
N GLU A 706 -25.99 16.53 26.30
CA GLU A 706 -26.95 15.47 25.99
C GLU A 706 -27.79 15.74 24.72
N ALA A 707 -28.06 17.01 24.41
CA ALA A 707 -28.84 17.40 23.24
C ALA A 707 -28.07 17.10 21.95
N ARG A 708 -26.78 17.45 21.90
CA ARG A 708 -25.88 17.08 20.81
C ARG A 708 -25.68 15.56 20.75
N ALA A 709 -25.52 14.88 21.89
CA ALA A 709 -25.40 13.43 21.95
C ALA A 709 -26.62 12.71 21.36
N TYR A 710 -27.83 13.19 21.67
CA TYR A 710 -29.08 12.66 21.10
C TYR A 710 -29.24 12.98 19.61
N THR A 711 -28.86 14.19 19.20
CA THR A 711 -28.89 14.58 17.78
C THR A 711 -27.95 13.71 16.95
N LEU A 712 -26.72 13.50 17.45
CA LEU A 712 -25.75 12.65 16.79
C LEU A 712 -26.22 11.18 16.76
N PHE A 713 -26.81 10.67 17.85
CA PHE A 713 -27.42 9.32 17.86
C PHE A 713 -28.43 9.14 16.74
N ARG A 714 -29.35 10.10 16.58
CA ARG A 714 -30.40 10.02 15.55
C ARG A 714 -29.84 10.01 14.12
N LEU A 715 -28.78 10.78 13.87
CA LEU A 715 -28.12 10.83 12.56
C LEU A 715 -27.36 9.54 12.27
N VAL A 716 -26.54 9.09 13.22
CA VAL A 716 -25.72 7.86 13.11
C VAL A 716 -26.60 6.61 13.00
N ALA A 717 -27.65 6.51 13.81
CA ALA A 717 -28.52 5.34 13.84
C ALA A 717 -29.57 5.33 12.71
N GLY A 718 -29.91 6.50 12.17
CA GLY A 718 -30.87 6.67 11.07
C GLY A 718 -32.15 5.83 11.25
N PRO A 719 -32.63 5.14 10.20
CA PRO A 719 -33.82 4.27 10.28
C PRO A 719 -33.63 3.03 11.17
N ALA A 720 -32.39 2.68 11.52
CA ALA A 720 -32.07 1.54 12.37
C ALA A 720 -32.10 1.84 13.87
N ALA A 721 -32.43 3.08 14.29
CA ALA A 721 -32.44 3.48 15.70
C ALA A 721 -33.22 2.55 16.64
N PRO A 722 -34.45 2.09 16.32
CA PRO A 722 -35.15 1.13 17.17
C PRO A 722 -34.42 -0.21 17.30
N THR A 723 -33.78 -0.68 16.21
CA THR A 723 -33.00 -1.93 16.20
C THR A 723 -31.76 -1.82 17.08
N LEU A 724 -31.01 -0.72 16.96
CA LEU A 724 -29.83 -0.49 17.81
C LEU A 724 -30.21 -0.34 19.29
N GLN A 725 -31.30 0.38 19.60
CA GLN A 725 -31.80 0.51 20.98
C GLN A 725 -32.23 -0.82 21.60
N ALA A 726 -32.77 -1.74 20.79
CA ALA A 726 -33.20 -3.06 21.25
C ALA A 726 -32.05 -4.09 21.32
N SER A 727 -30.88 -3.77 20.77
CA SER A 727 -29.73 -4.68 20.74
C SER A 727 -29.06 -4.78 22.11
N ARG A 728 -28.65 -5.99 22.49
CA ARG A 728 -27.89 -6.26 23.74
C ARG A 728 -26.39 -6.08 23.54
N SER A 729 -25.92 -6.23 22.30
CA SER A 729 -24.53 -5.99 21.92
C SER A 729 -24.47 -5.32 20.56
N ILE A 730 -23.60 -4.33 20.43
CA ILE A 730 -23.39 -3.60 19.19
C ILE A 730 -21.90 -3.64 18.87
N VAL A 731 -21.57 -4.24 17.74
CA VAL A 731 -20.23 -4.19 17.15
C VAL A 731 -20.17 -3.01 16.19
N VAL A 732 -19.20 -2.13 16.37
CA VAL A 732 -19.07 -0.88 15.61
C VAL A 732 -17.81 -0.93 14.75
N ASP A 733 -17.97 -0.73 13.46
CA ASP A 733 -16.90 -0.40 12.51
C ASP A 733 -16.99 1.12 12.29
N PRO A 734 -16.21 1.92 13.07
CA PRO A 734 -16.39 3.35 13.17
C PRO A 734 -15.86 4.09 11.93
N ALA A 735 -16.43 5.26 11.65
CA ALA A 735 -15.90 6.24 10.70
C ALA A 735 -16.44 7.63 11.08
N GLY A 736 -15.75 8.70 10.66
CA GLY A 736 -16.15 10.08 10.93
C GLY A 736 -16.25 10.36 12.43
N PRO A 737 -17.37 10.91 12.96
CA PRO A 737 -17.46 11.25 14.40
C PRO A 737 -17.18 10.10 15.37
N LEU A 738 -17.46 8.84 14.98
CA LEU A 738 -17.27 7.68 15.86
C LEU A 738 -15.81 7.23 15.99
N GLU A 739 -14.89 7.77 15.19
CA GLU A 739 -13.46 7.54 15.33
C GLU A 739 -12.88 8.15 16.61
N THR A 740 -13.52 9.20 17.13
CA THR A 740 -13.08 9.91 18.34
C THR A 740 -14.12 9.87 19.46
N LEU A 741 -15.30 9.28 19.19
CA LEU A 741 -16.40 9.18 20.13
C LEU A 741 -16.97 7.76 20.19
N PRO A 742 -17.04 7.16 21.39
CA PRO A 742 -17.71 5.88 21.56
C PRO A 742 -19.21 6.04 21.37
N ILE A 743 -19.83 5.20 20.53
CA ILE A 743 -21.30 5.23 20.34
C ILE A 743 -22.06 5.01 21.66
N GLY A 744 -21.44 4.31 22.63
CA GLY A 744 -22.00 4.09 23.96
C GLY A 744 -22.30 5.37 24.73
N ALA A 745 -21.58 6.47 24.46
CA ALA A 745 -21.80 7.78 25.05
C ALA A 745 -22.97 8.56 24.40
N LEU A 746 -23.50 8.08 23.27
CA LEU A 746 -24.63 8.74 22.65
C LEU A 746 -25.92 8.48 23.43
N VAL A 747 -26.81 9.47 23.40
CA VAL A 747 -28.05 9.48 24.18
C VAL A 747 -29.19 8.99 23.31
N THR A 748 -29.96 8.03 23.81
CA THR A 748 -31.07 7.39 23.07
C THR A 748 -32.41 8.08 23.29
N ARG A 749 -32.53 8.89 24.35
CA ARG A 749 -33.72 9.67 24.71
C ARG A 749 -33.29 10.95 25.41
N TYR A 750 -33.84 12.08 24.97
CA TYR A 750 -33.56 13.39 25.54
C TYR A 750 -34.87 14.15 25.80
N ASP A 751 -34.98 14.77 26.97
CA ASP A 751 -36.07 15.67 27.35
C ASP A 751 -35.49 17.08 27.55
N ALA A 752 -35.85 18.00 26.66
CA ALA A 752 -35.37 19.37 26.68
C ALA A 752 -35.88 20.18 27.89
N ASN A 753 -36.92 19.70 28.59
CA ASN A 753 -37.51 20.38 29.75
C ASN A 753 -37.01 19.81 31.08
N ALA A 754 -36.21 18.74 31.06
CA ALA A 754 -35.67 18.15 32.28
C ALA A 754 -34.66 19.11 32.92
N VAL A 755 -34.93 19.54 34.15
CA VAL A 755 -34.01 20.38 34.94
C VAL A 755 -33.18 19.49 35.85
N ARG A 756 -31.85 19.54 35.71
CA ARG A 756 -30.92 18.86 36.61
C ARG A 756 -30.58 19.76 37.80
N ALA A 757 -30.60 19.18 39.01
CA ALA A 757 -30.17 19.87 40.22
C ALA A 757 -28.63 20.06 40.25
N ASP A 758 -27.90 19.03 39.83
CA ASP A 758 -26.46 19.08 39.59
C ASP A 758 -26.21 19.00 38.07
N PRO A 759 -25.58 20.02 37.44
CA PRO A 759 -25.27 20.00 36.02
C PRO A 759 -24.25 18.91 35.61
N PHE A 760 -23.62 18.22 36.56
CA PHE A 760 -22.68 17.12 36.32
C PHE A 760 -23.23 15.73 36.66
N ASP A 761 -24.44 15.63 37.18
CA ASP A 761 -25.09 14.33 37.45
C ASP A 761 -25.83 13.83 36.22
N PHE A 762 -25.24 12.86 35.51
CA PHE A 762 -25.79 12.14 34.36
C PHE A 762 -26.26 10.71 34.73
N SER A 763 -26.45 10.42 36.02
CA SER A 763 -26.84 9.10 36.52
C SER A 763 -28.26 8.66 36.13
N GLN A 764 -29.02 9.51 35.45
CA GLN A 764 -30.33 9.19 34.86
C GLN A 764 -30.35 9.34 33.33
N THR A 765 -29.23 9.71 32.71
CA THR A 765 -29.13 9.88 31.25
C THR A 765 -29.25 8.53 30.54
N ALA A 766 -30.04 8.50 29.46
CA ALA A 766 -30.30 7.32 28.64
C ALA A 766 -29.16 7.01 27.65
N PHE A 767 -27.94 6.87 28.17
CA PHE A 767 -26.77 6.45 27.39
C PHE A 767 -26.99 5.07 26.77
N LEU A 768 -26.54 4.89 25.52
CA LEU A 768 -26.64 3.60 24.83
C LEU A 768 -25.87 2.48 25.56
N ALA A 769 -24.73 2.80 26.18
CA ALA A 769 -23.93 1.85 26.98
C ALA A 769 -24.71 1.24 28.17
N ARG A 770 -25.78 1.90 28.65
CA ARG A 770 -26.63 1.33 29.70
C ARG A 770 -27.44 0.13 29.25
N THR A 771 -27.73 -0.01 27.95
CA THR A 771 -28.61 -1.08 27.45
C THR A 771 -27.88 -2.07 26.56
N ALA A 772 -26.81 -1.64 25.90
CA ALA A 772 -25.99 -2.48 25.04
C ALA A 772 -24.52 -2.54 25.50
N SER A 773 -23.90 -3.71 25.37
CA SER A 773 -22.44 -3.83 25.35
C SER A 773 -21.90 -3.32 24.01
N ILE A 774 -20.83 -2.54 24.05
CA ILE A 774 -20.24 -1.92 22.85
C ILE A 774 -18.84 -2.50 22.64
N SER A 775 -18.55 -2.90 21.41
CA SER A 775 -17.21 -3.29 20.97
C SER A 775 -16.94 -2.79 19.56
N ASN A 776 -15.69 -2.62 19.21
CA ASN A 776 -15.27 -2.14 17.91
C ASN A 776 -14.69 -3.29 17.07
N ALA A 777 -14.87 -3.18 15.76
CA ALA A 777 -14.18 -3.98 14.76
C ALA A 777 -13.38 -3.05 13.85
N LEU A 778 -12.24 -3.52 13.35
CA LEU A 778 -11.39 -2.76 12.42
C LEU A 778 -11.88 -2.86 10.96
N SER A 779 -12.76 -3.81 10.70
CA SER A 779 -13.42 -4.10 9.43
C SER A 779 -14.39 -5.26 9.63
N PRO A 780 -15.32 -5.53 8.69
CA PRO A 780 -16.16 -6.71 8.77
C PRO A 780 -15.37 -8.01 8.76
N ARG A 781 -14.26 -8.06 8.00
CA ARG A 781 -13.36 -9.22 7.97
C ARG A 781 -12.68 -9.45 9.31
N SER A 782 -12.19 -8.40 9.96
CA SER A 782 -11.57 -8.50 11.30
C SER A 782 -12.54 -9.05 12.35
N PHE A 783 -13.83 -8.69 12.26
CA PHE A 783 -14.88 -9.23 13.12
C PHE A 783 -15.07 -10.74 12.91
N LEU A 784 -15.14 -11.18 11.64
CA LEU A 784 -15.25 -12.61 11.32
C LEU A 784 -14.04 -13.41 11.81
N VAL A 785 -12.83 -12.88 11.61
CA VAL A 785 -11.59 -13.49 12.10
C VAL A 785 -11.60 -13.58 13.63
N ALA A 786 -11.97 -12.50 14.33
CA ALA A 786 -12.07 -12.49 15.79
C ALA A 786 -13.11 -13.49 16.29
N ARG A 787 -14.26 -13.59 15.62
CA ARG A 787 -15.34 -14.55 15.94
C ARG A 787 -14.86 -15.99 15.80
N GLY A 788 -14.19 -16.32 14.70
CA GLY A 788 -13.68 -17.67 14.41
C GLY A 788 -12.45 -18.10 15.22
N THR A 789 -11.75 -17.18 15.88
CA THR A 789 -10.51 -17.52 16.60
C THR A 789 -10.80 -18.27 17.91
N PRO A 790 -10.24 -19.45 18.17
CA PRO A 790 -10.46 -20.17 19.43
C PRO A 790 -9.89 -19.40 20.62
N ALA A 791 -10.42 -19.72 21.81
CA ALA A 791 -9.87 -19.23 23.08
C ALA A 791 -8.41 -19.66 23.25
N SER A 792 -7.69 -18.91 24.10
CA SER A 792 -6.33 -19.19 24.51
C SER A 792 -6.14 -20.61 25.05
N ARG A 793 -4.95 -21.17 24.83
CA ARG A 793 -4.47 -22.41 25.47
C ARG A 793 -3.40 -22.13 26.52
N ALA A 794 -3.13 -20.87 26.80
CA ALA A 794 -2.22 -20.41 27.84
C ALA A 794 -2.60 -20.98 29.21
N GLN A 795 -1.59 -21.20 30.05
CA GLN A 795 -1.76 -21.85 31.36
C GLN A 795 -1.76 -20.85 32.52
N ARG A 796 -1.37 -19.59 32.28
CA ARG A 796 -1.24 -18.55 33.30
C ARG A 796 -2.27 -17.47 33.03
N ALA A 797 -2.94 -17.00 34.07
CA ALA A 797 -4.04 -16.06 33.90
C ALA A 797 -3.57 -14.65 33.50
N PHE A 798 -2.49 -14.13 34.10
CA PHE A 798 -2.19 -12.70 34.02
C PHE A 798 -0.68 -12.38 34.11
N ILE A 799 -0.25 -11.40 33.30
CA ILE A 799 1.02 -10.69 33.42
C ILE A 799 0.81 -9.18 33.23
N GLY A 800 1.51 -8.37 34.02
CA GLY A 800 1.44 -6.91 33.97
C GLY A 800 2.78 -6.25 33.66
N PHE A 801 2.74 -5.19 32.87
CA PHE A 801 3.87 -4.35 32.47
C PHE A 801 3.52 -2.88 32.74
N GLY A 802 4.40 -2.08 33.31
CA GLY A 802 4.08 -0.66 33.47
C GLY A 802 5.02 0.15 34.34
N GLN A 803 4.59 1.36 34.69
CA GLN A 803 5.39 2.30 35.49
C GLN A 803 6.79 2.51 34.87
N HIS A 804 6.83 3.05 33.66
CA HIS A 804 8.08 3.34 32.97
C HIS A 804 8.98 4.27 33.81
N SER A 805 10.29 4.13 33.62
CA SER A 805 11.32 4.96 34.25
C SER A 805 11.99 5.82 33.19
N ALA A 806 11.76 7.13 33.27
CA ALA A 806 12.38 8.07 32.35
C ALA A 806 13.90 8.12 32.57
N PRO A 807 14.71 8.21 31.50
CA PRO A 807 16.17 8.23 31.61
C PRO A 807 16.66 9.59 32.12
N ALA A 808 17.86 9.59 32.70
CA ALA A 808 18.56 10.82 33.03
C ALA A 808 18.75 11.71 31.79
N SER A 809 18.86 13.03 31.98
CA SER A 809 19.14 13.96 30.88
C SER A 809 20.47 13.63 30.22
N ALA A 810 20.42 13.27 28.94
CA ALA A 810 21.61 13.14 28.09
C ALA A 810 22.01 14.52 27.55
N THR A 811 23.30 14.83 27.58
CA THR A 811 23.90 16.05 27.00
C THR A 811 25.07 15.69 26.07
N GLY A 812 25.43 16.61 25.18
CA GLY A 812 26.55 16.41 24.25
C GLY A 812 26.32 15.28 23.24
N VAL A 813 27.39 14.55 22.90
CA VAL A 813 27.37 13.51 21.83
C VAL A 813 26.39 12.38 22.12
N ALA A 814 26.19 12.03 23.40
CA ALA A 814 25.22 10.98 23.79
C ALA A 814 23.77 11.36 23.46
N ALA A 815 23.43 12.65 23.49
CA ALA A 815 22.10 13.14 23.14
C ALA A 815 21.83 13.07 21.63
N LEU A 816 22.88 13.14 20.80
CA LEU A 816 22.83 13.08 19.34
C LEU A 816 22.88 11.65 18.79
N ARG A 817 22.80 10.62 19.66
CA ARG A 817 22.79 9.23 19.22
C ARG A 817 21.51 8.98 18.41
N PRO A 818 21.62 8.57 17.13
CA PRO A 818 20.45 8.26 16.31
C PRO A 818 19.77 6.99 16.80
N ILE A 819 18.46 7.05 17.00
CA ILE A 819 17.58 5.89 17.25
C ILE A 819 16.70 5.73 16.01
N SER A 820 16.72 4.53 15.43
CA SER A 820 15.77 4.18 14.37
C SER A 820 14.43 3.83 14.99
N VAL A 821 13.37 4.53 14.58
CA VAL A 821 12.00 4.29 15.07
C VAL A 821 11.13 3.66 13.99
N GLY A 822 11.71 2.97 13.01
CA GLY A 822 10.99 2.35 11.89
C GLY A 822 10.72 3.31 10.71
N TYR A 823 10.28 2.76 9.58
CA TYR A 823 9.95 3.50 8.33
C TYR A 823 11.04 4.47 7.81
N GLY A 824 12.31 4.17 8.08
CA GLY A 824 13.42 5.07 7.74
C GLY A 824 13.50 6.34 8.59
N CYS A 825 12.68 6.47 9.63
CA CYS A 825 12.77 7.55 10.60
C CYS A 825 13.93 7.31 11.57
N THR A 826 14.67 8.38 11.84
CA THR A 826 15.68 8.43 12.87
C THR A 826 15.40 9.63 13.77
N VAL A 827 15.42 9.43 15.08
CA VAL A 827 15.25 10.49 16.08
C VAL A 827 16.42 10.49 17.05
N ASP A 828 16.77 11.66 17.57
CA ASP A 828 17.86 11.78 18.54
C ASP A 828 17.44 11.23 19.91
N TYR A 829 18.33 10.47 20.55
CA TYR A 829 18.13 9.95 21.90
C TYR A 829 17.73 11.03 22.91
N GLY A 830 18.36 12.22 22.84
CA GLY A 830 18.05 13.33 23.72
C GLY A 830 16.59 13.80 23.60
N ARG A 831 16.02 13.74 22.39
CA ARG A 831 14.62 14.11 22.13
C ARG A 831 13.65 13.10 22.72
N LEU A 832 13.89 11.81 22.48
CA LEU A 832 13.08 10.72 23.06
C LEU A 832 13.15 10.71 24.58
N ALA A 833 14.35 10.87 25.15
CA ALA A 833 14.54 11.00 26.58
C ALA A 833 13.78 12.21 27.17
N SER A 834 13.71 13.33 26.45
CA SER A 834 12.95 14.51 26.86
C SER A 834 11.45 14.24 26.85
N LEU A 835 10.93 13.61 25.79
CA LEU A 835 9.51 13.25 25.68
C LEU A 835 9.10 12.25 26.78
N SER A 836 9.92 11.22 27.01
CA SER A 836 9.68 10.24 28.08
C SER A 836 9.57 10.91 29.46
N ARG A 837 10.33 12.00 29.71
CA ARG A 837 10.24 12.79 30.94
C ARG A 837 8.98 13.66 31.04
N THR A 838 8.39 14.10 29.93
CA THR A 838 7.12 14.86 29.97
C THR A 838 5.92 13.95 30.25
N LEU A 839 6.06 12.64 30.00
CA LEU A 839 5.05 11.64 30.26
C LEU A 839 5.17 11.11 31.70
N LYS A 840 4.29 11.59 32.59
CA LYS A 840 4.25 11.13 33.99
C LYS A 840 4.00 9.61 34.04
N PRO A 841 4.84 8.79 34.69
CA PRO A 841 4.61 7.34 34.77
C PRO A 841 3.24 6.96 35.28
N ILE A 842 2.60 6.00 34.60
CA ILE A 842 1.35 5.40 35.04
C ILE A 842 1.65 4.47 36.22
N SER A 843 0.87 4.58 37.29
CA SER A 843 1.12 3.84 38.53
C SER A 843 0.96 2.33 38.34
N ALA A 844 1.90 1.53 38.85
CA ALA A 844 1.76 0.07 38.88
C ALA A 844 0.62 -0.42 39.80
N ARG A 845 -0.01 0.48 40.57
CA ARG A 845 -1.17 0.17 41.42
C ARG A 845 -2.29 -0.50 40.62
N GLU A 846 -2.54 -0.02 39.41
CA GLU A 846 -3.59 -0.54 38.53
C GLU A 846 -3.37 -2.04 38.23
N LEU A 847 -2.12 -2.45 37.98
CA LEU A 847 -1.77 -3.84 37.72
C LEU A 847 -2.06 -4.74 38.92
N GLY A 848 -1.81 -4.23 40.14
CA GLY A 848 -2.16 -4.94 41.38
C GLY A 848 -3.68 -5.06 41.58
N ILE A 849 -4.45 -4.04 41.19
CA ILE A 849 -5.92 -4.07 41.24
C ILE A 849 -6.47 -5.08 40.23
N ALA A 850 -5.94 -5.09 39.01
CA ALA A 850 -6.29 -6.06 37.97
C ALA A 850 -6.05 -7.49 38.44
N ALA A 851 -4.83 -7.79 38.92
CA ALA A 851 -4.46 -9.10 39.45
C ALA A 851 -5.34 -9.52 40.63
N GLY A 852 -5.61 -8.60 41.56
CA GLY A 852 -6.48 -8.85 42.73
C GLY A 852 -7.93 -9.14 42.34
N ALA A 853 -8.49 -8.39 41.38
CA ALA A 853 -9.85 -8.59 40.88
C ALA A 853 -10.00 -9.92 40.10
N LEU A 854 -8.96 -10.33 39.38
CA LEU A 854 -8.86 -11.66 38.75
C LEU A 854 -8.57 -12.79 39.74
N GLN A 855 -8.20 -12.47 40.98
CA GLN A 855 -7.76 -13.40 42.03
C GLN A 855 -6.46 -14.18 41.68
N VAL A 856 -5.53 -13.54 40.99
CA VAL A 856 -4.22 -14.12 40.65
C VAL A 856 -3.23 -13.81 41.77
N ARG A 857 -2.88 -14.81 42.58
CA ARG A 857 -1.99 -14.65 43.76
C ARG A 857 -0.53 -14.37 43.39
N ASP A 858 -0.02 -15.02 42.33
CA ASP A 858 1.38 -14.94 41.89
C ASP A 858 1.51 -14.21 40.53
N ALA A 859 0.83 -13.06 40.41
CA ALA A 859 0.88 -12.26 39.19
C ALA A 859 2.31 -11.76 38.93
N GLN A 860 2.82 -12.02 37.72
CA GLN A 860 4.11 -11.48 37.31
C GLN A 860 3.94 -10.02 36.90
N LEU A 861 4.66 -9.12 37.55
CA LEU A 861 4.65 -7.69 37.26
C LEU A 861 6.05 -7.23 36.90
N LEU A 862 6.24 -6.69 35.70
CA LEU A 862 7.49 -6.09 35.26
C LEU A 862 7.32 -4.56 35.25
N THR A 863 7.97 -3.88 36.18
CA THR A 863 7.75 -2.44 36.41
C THR A 863 9.04 -1.67 36.62
N GLY A 864 8.97 -0.33 36.54
CA GLY A 864 10.12 0.53 36.78
C GLY A 864 11.23 0.27 35.76
N ALA A 865 12.48 0.32 36.19
CA ALA A 865 13.65 0.12 35.34
C ALA A 865 13.71 -1.27 34.67
N ALA A 866 12.95 -2.27 35.15
CA ALA A 866 12.88 -3.59 34.55
C ALA A 866 11.94 -3.67 33.34
N PHE A 867 11.01 -2.72 33.19
CA PHE A 867 10.07 -2.68 32.07
C PHE A 867 10.71 -2.02 30.84
N THR A 868 11.75 -2.64 30.26
CA THR A 868 12.37 -2.19 29.00
C THR A 868 11.75 -2.93 27.82
N ASP A 869 11.79 -2.33 26.62
CA ASP A 869 11.37 -2.95 25.36
C ASP A 869 12.09 -4.29 25.11
N THR A 870 13.43 -4.28 25.17
CA THR A 870 14.25 -5.50 25.10
C THR A 870 13.90 -6.57 26.13
N SER A 871 13.47 -6.18 27.34
CA SER A 871 13.07 -7.14 28.38
C SER A 871 11.74 -7.79 28.07
N VAL A 872 10.83 -7.09 27.39
CA VAL A 872 9.55 -7.63 26.91
C VAL A 872 9.81 -8.56 25.72
N GLU A 873 10.60 -8.14 24.74
CA GLU A 873 10.93 -8.93 23.55
C GLU A 873 11.67 -10.23 23.86
N ALA A 874 12.57 -10.21 24.86
CA ALA A 874 13.33 -11.39 25.26
C ALA A 874 12.47 -12.48 25.93
N ARG A 875 11.20 -12.21 26.23
CA ARG A 875 10.31 -13.18 26.89
C ARG A 875 9.80 -14.23 25.91
N GLY A 876 10.34 -15.44 26.05
CA GLY A 876 9.84 -16.63 25.34
C GLY A 876 8.56 -17.24 25.93
N ASP A 877 8.03 -16.73 27.05
CA ASP A 877 6.88 -17.30 27.77
C ASP A 877 5.59 -16.48 27.66
N LEU A 878 5.56 -15.42 26.82
CA LEU A 878 4.36 -14.58 26.67
C LEU A 878 3.14 -15.34 26.12
N ASP A 879 3.37 -16.44 25.41
CA ASP A 879 2.33 -17.34 24.92
C ASP A 879 1.69 -18.19 26.03
N GLN A 880 2.20 -18.10 27.26
CA GLN A 880 1.65 -18.78 28.43
C GLN A 880 0.67 -17.92 29.22
N TYR A 881 0.33 -16.69 28.79
CA TYR A 881 -0.59 -15.80 29.51
C TYR A 881 -1.90 -15.53 28.75
N GLU A 882 -3.03 -15.69 29.45
CA GLU A 882 -4.36 -15.41 28.92
C GLU A 882 -4.67 -13.91 28.88
N VAL A 883 -4.13 -13.15 29.85
CA VAL A 883 -4.27 -11.69 29.94
C VAL A 883 -2.89 -11.04 30.05
N VAL A 884 -2.65 -10.05 29.19
CA VAL A 884 -1.45 -9.21 29.20
C VAL A 884 -1.85 -7.75 29.38
N HIS A 885 -1.40 -7.09 30.44
CA HIS A 885 -1.80 -5.72 30.76
C HIS A 885 -0.60 -4.77 30.73
N PHE A 886 -0.62 -3.79 29.83
CA PHE A 886 0.32 -2.67 29.75
C PHE A 886 -0.28 -1.41 30.38
N ALA A 887 0.26 -1.00 31.52
CA ALA A 887 -0.02 0.27 32.21
C ALA A 887 1.13 1.26 31.93
N THR A 888 1.15 1.79 30.72
CA THR A 888 2.16 2.73 30.22
C THR A 888 1.58 3.65 29.16
N HIS A 889 2.25 4.72 28.76
CA HIS A 889 1.77 5.62 27.70
C HIS A 889 1.85 5.00 26.32
N GLY A 890 0.89 5.33 25.47
CA GLY A 890 0.88 4.99 24.06
C GLY A 890 1.13 6.25 23.27
N LEU A 891 1.86 6.12 22.19
CA LEU A 891 2.24 7.23 21.37
C LEU A 891 1.86 6.92 19.92
N THR A 892 1.10 7.82 19.34
CA THR A 892 0.58 7.77 17.98
C THR A 892 1.64 8.12 16.93
N GLU A 893 1.28 7.92 15.66
CA GLU A 893 2.14 8.23 14.52
C GLU A 893 2.52 9.71 14.51
N GLY A 894 3.81 10.01 14.27
CA GLY A 894 4.29 11.38 14.12
C GLY A 894 4.69 12.13 15.40
N MET A 895 4.23 11.72 16.59
CA MET A 895 4.37 12.52 17.82
C MET A 895 5.80 12.70 18.35
N TRP A 896 6.77 11.99 17.79
CA TRP A 896 8.14 11.89 18.31
C TRP A 896 9.14 12.73 17.50
N GLY A 897 8.65 13.46 16.49
CA GLY A 897 9.46 14.34 15.66
C GLY A 897 9.79 13.85 14.26
N CYS A 898 9.24 12.70 13.86
CA CYS A 898 9.26 12.22 12.50
C CYS A 898 7.83 11.81 12.12
N SER A 899 7.25 12.46 11.11
CA SER A 899 5.86 12.22 10.68
C SER A 899 5.59 10.79 10.18
N LYS A 900 6.62 9.99 9.88
CA LYS A 900 6.51 8.57 9.48
C LYS A 900 6.71 7.57 10.64
N SER A 901 6.89 8.03 11.88
CA SER A 901 7.13 7.12 13.01
C SER A 901 5.87 6.27 13.30
N PRO A 902 5.94 4.93 13.38
CA PRO A 902 4.80 4.10 13.76
C PRO A 902 4.32 4.43 15.18
N PRO A 903 3.10 4.01 15.55
CA PRO A 903 2.71 4.06 16.94
C PRO A 903 3.54 3.07 17.79
N ALA A 904 3.77 3.40 19.05
CA ALA A 904 4.54 2.56 19.99
C ALA A 904 4.05 2.74 21.43
N LEU A 905 4.39 1.80 22.30
CA LEU A 905 4.23 1.96 23.75
C LEU A 905 5.52 2.50 24.37
N VAL A 906 5.39 3.38 25.36
CA VAL A 906 6.54 3.86 26.13
C VAL A 906 6.98 2.76 27.09
N THR A 907 8.28 2.51 27.15
CA THR A 907 8.92 1.62 28.12
C THR A 907 10.01 2.39 28.87
N SER A 908 10.66 1.71 29.81
CA SER A 908 11.88 2.21 30.43
C SER A 908 13.05 2.04 29.48
N PHE A 909 13.97 3.01 29.51
CA PHE A 909 15.23 2.90 28.79
C PHE A 909 16.14 1.87 29.48
N GLY A 910 16.73 1.00 28.68
CA GLY A 910 17.57 -0.12 29.14
C GLY A 910 19.01 -0.06 28.62
N ASP A 911 19.49 -1.20 28.14
CA ASP A 911 20.83 -1.34 27.56
C ASP A 911 21.00 -0.55 26.24
N ALA A 912 22.15 -0.69 25.57
CA ALA A 912 22.42 0.04 24.34
C ALA A 912 21.43 -0.24 23.20
N LYS A 913 20.69 -1.36 23.27
CA LYS A 913 19.67 -1.76 22.29
C LYS A 913 18.27 -1.27 22.65
N SER A 914 18.01 -1.04 23.94
CA SER A 914 16.74 -0.48 24.39
C SER A 914 16.67 1.02 24.15
N ASP A 915 15.64 1.42 23.42
CA ASP A 915 15.37 2.80 23.07
C ASP A 915 14.20 3.41 23.86
N GLY A 916 13.63 2.63 24.78
CA GLY A 916 12.52 3.04 25.63
C GLY A 916 11.17 2.98 24.91
N LEU A 917 11.09 2.34 23.75
CA LEU A 917 9.88 2.20 22.95
C LEU A 917 9.64 0.72 22.65
N LEU A 918 8.42 0.24 22.88
CA LEU A 918 7.97 -1.02 22.30
C LEU A 918 7.21 -0.69 21.01
N SER A 919 7.93 -0.74 19.89
CA SER A 919 7.48 -0.32 18.56
C SER A 919 6.40 -1.23 17.98
N PHE A 920 5.63 -0.71 17.02
CA PHE A 920 4.66 -1.49 16.24
C PHE A 920 5.24 -2.81 15.69
N SER A 921 6.46 -2.78 15.15
CA SER A 921 7.12 -3.97 14.60
C SER A 921 7.52 -4.97 15.67
N GLU A 922 8.03 -4.51 16.82
CA GLU A 922 8.40 -5.38 17.94
C GLU A 922 7.15 -6.03 18.54
N ILE A 923 6.06 -5.26 18.72
CA ILE A 923 4.76 -5.79 19.18
C ILE A 923 4.28 -6.90 18.25
N ALA A 924 4.30 -6.69 16.93
CA ALA A 924 3.83 -7.68 15.96
C ALA A 924 4.69 -8.95 15.89
N GLN A 925 5.91 -8.92 16.46
CA GLN A 925 6.81 -10.07 16.58
C GLN A 925 6.64 -10.83 17.89
N LEU A 926 5.95 -10.26 18.89
CA LEU A 926 5.65 -10.97 20.13
C LEU A 926 4.85 -12.24 19.83
N ARG A 927 5.15 -13.30 20.60
CA ARG A 927 4.43 -14.57 20.54
C ARG A 927 3.44 -14.59 21.69
N LEU A 928 2.19 -14.18 21.43
CA LEU A 928 1.13 -14.23 22.43
C LEU A 928 0.21 -15.42 22.18
N ASP A 929 -0.44 -15.88 23.24
CA ASP A 929 -1.65 -16.69 23.16
C ASP A 929 -2.73 -16.05 24.03
N ALA A 930 -2.88 -14.73 24.00
CA ALA A 930 -3.72 -14.00 24.95
C ALA A 930 -5.19 -13.91 24.48
N ASN A 931 -6.13 -14.15 25.39
CA ASN A 931 -7.54 -13.80 25.19
C ASN A 931 -7.73 -12.27 25.20
N LEU A 932 -6.99 -11.57 26.07
CA LEU A 932 -7.12 -10.12 26.24
C LEU A 932 -5.74 -9.46 26.43
N VAL A 933 -5.47 -8.42 25.63
CA VAL A 933 -4.45 -7.42 25.91
C VAL A 933 -5.13 -6.15 26.42
N VAL A 934 -4.65 -5.56 27.52
CA VAL A 934 -5.15 -4.28 28.03
C VAL A 934 -4.07 -3.21 27.89
N LEU A 935 -4.43 -2.12 27.24
CA LEU A 935 -3.59 -0.94 27.03
C LEU A 935 -4.17 0.21 27.85
N SER A 936 -3.69 0.37 29.08
CA SER A 936 -3.99 1.54 29.93
C SER A 936 -3.10 2.70 29.54
N ALA A 937 -3.08 2.96 28.25
CA ALA A 937 -2.18 3.86 27.57
C ALA A 937 -2.95 5.10 27.18
N CYS A 938 -2.89 6.08 28.08
CA CYS A 938 -3.39 7.41 27.87
C CYS A 938 -2.85 7.92 26.53
N ASP A 939 -3.74 8.45 25.69
CA ASP A 939 -3.42 8.97 24.35
C ASP A 939 -3.17 7.94 23.24
N THR A 940 -3.55 6.66 23.43
CA THR A 940 -3.57 5.70 22.31
C THR A 940 -4.55 6.07 21.19
N ALA A 941 -5.47 6.99 21.47
CA ALA A 941 -6.68 7.21 20.69
C ALA A 941 -7.19 8.64 20.61
N ALA A 942 -6.56 9.58 21.33
CA ALA A 942 -6.78 10.96 20.98
C ALA A 942 -6.06 11.15 19.66
N GLY A 943 -6.81 10.98 18.59
CA GLY A 943 -6.50 11.63 17.34
C GLY A 943 -6.00 13.02 17.64
N VAL A 944 -4.84 13.36 17.08
CA VAL A 944 -4.20 14.62 17.34
C VAL A 944 -5.23 15.72 17.08
N ARG A 945 -5.64 16.45 18.14
CA ARG A 945 -6.59 17.57 18.04
C ARG A 945 -6.09 18.65 17.07
N ASP A 946 -4.79 18.64 16.80
CA ASP A 946 -4.16 19.42 15.76
C ASP A 946 -4.28 18.69 14.42
N GLU A 947 -5.29 19.08 13.64
CA GLU A 947 -5.45 18.66 12.24
C GLU A 947 -4.19 18.95 11.40
N GLY A 948 -3.35 19.92 11.81
CA GLY A 948 -2.06 20.19 11.21
C GLY A 948 -1.09 19.02 11.41
N LEU A 949 -1.02 18.46 12.61
CA LEU A 949 -0.20 17.27 12.92
C LEU A 949 -0.80 15.98 12.32
N ALA A 950 -2.12 15.82 12.31
CA ALA A 950 -2.78 14.70 11.63
C ALA A 950 -2.46 14.69 10.12
N ARG A 951 -2.61 15.83 9.43
CA ARG A 951 -2.23 15.99 8.02
C ARG A 951 -0.73 15.84 7.78
N SER A 952 0.10 16.30 8.73
CA SER A 952 1.57 16.17 8.69
C SER A 952 2.00 14.68 8.74
N ALA A 953 1.25 13.86 9.49
CA ALA A 953 1.38 12.41 9.55
C ALA A 953 0.63 11.69 8.41
N GLY A 954 0.10 12.43 7.42
CA GLY A 954 -0.68 11.93 6.29
C GLY A 954 -2.03 11.28 6.64
N GLN A 955 -2.59 11.69 7.77
CA GLN A 955 -3.94 11.34 8.19
C GLN A 955 -4.90 12.46 7.80
N GLU A 956 -5.91 12.15 6.98
CA GLU A 956 -6.99 13.11 6.69
C GLU A 956 -7.98 13.24 7.85
N GLU A 957 -7.99 12.26 8.75
CA GLU A 957 -8.90 12.15 9.88
C GLU A 957 -8.15 11.69 11.13
N ALA A 958 -8.63 12.16 12.27
CA ALA A 958 -7.99 11.93 13.56
C ALA A 958 -8.11 10.45 14.06
N GLY A 959 -8.75 9.54 13.31
CA GLY A 959 -9.03 8.17 13.74
C GLY A 959 -7.98 7.08 13.46
N ALA A 960 -7.08 7.27 12.48
CA ALA A 960 -6.20 6.21 11.98
C ALA A 960 -5.09 5.76 12.97
N THR A 961 -4.89 6.47 14.08
CA THR A 961 -3.85 6.19 15.08
C THR A 961 -4.15 4.97 15.96
N LEU A 962 -5.44 4.73 16.22
CA LEU A 962 -5.96 3.66 17.09
C LEU A 962 -5.70 2.25 16.56
N GLU A 963 -5.82 2.11 15.25
CA GLU A 963 -5.82 0.80 14.61
C GLU A 963 -4.43 0.17 14.62
N GLY A 964 -3.36 0.97 14.58
CA GLY A 964 -2.00 0.45 14.45
C GLY A 964 -1.59 -0.45 15.62
N LEU A 965 -1.63 0.05 16.85
CA LEU A 965 -1.24 -0.78 18.02
C LEU A 965 -2.16 -1.97 18.20
N VAL A 966 -3.47 -1.79 18.01
CA VAL A 966 -4.43 -2.88 18.09
C VAL A 966 -4.12 -3.96 17.04
N ARG A 967 -3.89 -3.58 15.78
CA ARG A 967 -3.51 -4.49 14.69
C ARG A 967 -2.20 -5.23 15.00
N ALA A 968 -1.22 -4.56 15.59
CA ALA A 968 0.03 -5.20 15.99
C ALA A 968 -0.20 -6.29 17.05
N PHE A 969 -0.98 -6.02 18.10
CA PHE A 969 -1.31 -7.02 19.12
C PHE A 969 -2.18 -8.16 18.59
N LEU A 970 -3.17 -7.87 17.73
CA LEU A 970 -3.95 -8.90 17.07
C LEU A 970 -3.05 -9.80 16.20
N THR A 971 -2.11 -9.21 15.46
CA THR A 971 -1.10 -9.93 14.66
C THR A 971 -0.15 -10.74 15.54
N ALA A 972 0.12 -10.30 16.77
CA ALA A 972 0.84 -11.04 17.78
C ALA A 972 0.02 -12.18 18.43
N ASN A 973 -1.20 -12.45 17.92
CA ASN A 973 -2.15 -13.47 18.38
C ASN A 973 -2.86 -13.13 19.72
N ALA A 974 -3.13 -11.85 19.97
CA ALA A 974 -4.18 -11.44 20.91
C ALA A 974 -5.58 -11.62 20.28
N ARG A 975 -6.57 -12.09 21.05
CA ARG A 975 -7.96 -12.25 20.55
C ARG A 975 -8.79 -10.98 20.70
N ALA A 976 -8.47 -10.18 21.71
CA ALA A 976 -9.09 -8.89 21.95
C ALA A 976 -8.08 -7.93 22.57
N VAL A 977 -8.31 -6.64 22.34
CA VAL A 977 -7.53 -5.54 22.90
C VAL A 977 -8.49 -4.53 23.53
N LEU A 978 -8.30 -4.22 24.82
CA LEU A 978 -8.96 -3.12 25.52
C LEU A 978 -8.04 -1.90 25.50
N ALA A 979 -8.52 -0.76 25.00
CA ALA A 979 -7.76 0.48 24.91
C ALA A 979 -8.66 1.69 25.26
N THR A 980 -8.12 2.91 25.22
CA THR A 980 -8.83 4.13 25.68
C THR A 980 -8.82 5.26 24.66
N TYR A 981 -9.97 5.84 24.32
CA TYR A 981 -10.19 7.00 23.44
C TYR A 981 -9.46 8.28 23.90
N TRP A 982 -9.20 8.44 25.20
CA TRP A 982 -8.48 9.59 25.75
C TRP A 982 -7.81 9.26 27.07
N GLN A 983 -6.93 10.17 27.51
CA GLN A 983 -6.30 10.11 28.82
C GLN A 983 -7.35 10.12 29.93
N VAL A 984 -7.27 9.12 30.82
CA VAL A 984 -8.09 9.07 32.03
C VAL A 984 -7.34 9.82 33.13
N SER A 985 -7.86 10.98 33.56
CA SER A 985 -7.09 11.97 34.35
C SER A 985 -6.99 11.68 35.85
N ALA A 986 -7.73 10.70 36.36
CA ALA A 986 -7.87 10.48 37.80
C ALA A 986 -7.71 8.99 38.17
N GLU A 987 -6.77 8.73 39.09
CA GLU A 987 -6.33 7.38 39.47
C GLU A 987 -7.48 6.56 40.06
N LYS A 988 -8.34 7.16 40.89
CA LYS A 988 -9.40 6.43 41.62
C LYS A 988 -10.50 5.87 40.71
N GLU A 989 -10.90 6.64 39.72
CA GLU A 989 -11.99 6.35 38.79
C GLU A 989 -11.54 5.28 37.78
N SER A 990 -10.31 5.42 37.29
CA SER A 990 -9.65 4.40 36.47
C SER A 990 -9.52 3.08 37.24
N ASP A 991 -9.10 3.16 38.50
CA ASP A 991 -8.98 2.00 39.40
C ASP A 991 -10.34 1.32 39.68
N GLU A 992 -11.43 2.09 39.80
CA GLU A 992 -12.78 1.53 39.95
C GLU A 992 -13.25 0.85 38.67
N PHE A 993 -13.02 1.45 37.51
CA PHE A 993 -13.33 0.85 36.23
C PHE A 993 -12.58 -0.48 36.04
N ILE A 994 -11.25 -0.48 36.22
CA ILE A 994 -10.39 -1.66 36.06
C ILE A 994 -10.78 -2.76 37.05
N ARG A 995 -11.08 -2.40 38.30
CA ARG A 995 -11.59 -3.35 39.32
C ARG A 995 -12.90 -3.99 38.88
N ALA A 996 -13.89 -3.19 38.49
CA ALA A 996 -15.21 -3.68 38.08
C ALA A 996 -15.12 -4.55 36.83
N PHE A 997 -14.33 -4.11 35.84
CA PHE A 997 -14.08 -4.83 34.60
C PHE A 997 -13.49 -6.21 34.89
N TYR A 998 -12.34 -6.28 35.56
CA TYR A 998 -11.67 -7.57 35.79
C TYR A 998 -12.45 -8.50 36.73
N ALA A 999 -13.15 -7.96 37.74
CA ALA A 999 -13.99 -8.74 38.62
C ALA A 999 -15.10 -9.47 37.83
N ARG A 1000 -15.70 -8.78 36.86
CA ARG A 1000 -16.71 -9.36 35.97
C ARG A 1000 -16.09 -10.25 34.90
N ALA A 1001 -14.97 -9.86 34.27
CA ALA A 1001 -14.28 -10.60 33.21
C ALA A 1001 -13.77 -11.98 33.67
N ARG A 1002 -13.59 -12.17 34.99
CA ARG A 1002 -13.29 -13.47 35.61
C ARG A 1002 -14.41 -14.50 35.43
N THR A 1003 -15.67 -14.06 35.33
CA THR A 1003 -16.86 -14.94 35.36
C THR A 1003 -17.82 -14.74 34.19
N GLY A 1004 -17.67 -13.65 33.45
CA GLY A 1004 -18.51 -13.29 32.31
C GLY A 1004 -17.69 -13.01 31.06
N THR A 1005 -18.39 -12.64 30.00
CA THR A 1005 -17.78 -12.19 28.75
C THR A 1005 -17.12 -10.82 28.92
N MET A 1006 -16.15 -10.50 28.06
CA MET A 1006 -15.48 -9.20 28.05
C MET A 1006 -16.48 -8.05 27.80
N GLY A 1007 -17.51 -8.27 26.97
CA GLY A 1007 -18.57 -7.30 26.70
C GLY A 1007 -19.47 -7.04 27.90
N GLU A 1008 -19.84 -8.08 28.66
CA GLU A 1008 -20.54 -7.91 29.94
C GLU A 1008 -19.67 -7.18 30.95
N ALA A 1009 -18.38 -7.54 31.05
CA ALA A 1009 -17.44 -6.88 31.94
C ALA A 1009 -17.28 -5.39 31.64
N MET A 1010 -17.16 -5.06 30.36
CA MET A 1010 -17.13 -3.69 29.87
C MET A 1010 -18.39 -2.92 30.26
N GLN A 1011 -19.56 -3.49 29.96
CA GLN A 1011 -20.83 -2.83 30.24
C GLN A 1011 -21.08 -2.66 31.74
N ASP A 1012 -20.76 -3.66 32.56
CA ASP A 1012 -20.96 -3.62 34.01
C ASP A 1012 -20.04 -2.57 34.65
N ALA A 1013 -18.77 -2.46 34.21
CA ALA A 1013 -17.87 -1.41 34.65
C ALA A 1013 -18.39 0.00 34.28
N GLN A 1014 -18.86 0.19 33.04
CA GLN A 1014 -19.46 1.45 32.62
C GLN A 1014 -20.70 1.80 33.44
N ARG A 1015 -21.62 0.85 33.64
CA ARG A 1015 -22.83 1.03 34.45
C ARG A 1015 -22.51 1.37 35.91
N ALA A 1016 -21.47 0.75 36.48
CA ALA A 1016 -21.06 1.00 37.85
C ALA A 1016 -20.60 2.46 38.06
N LEU A 1017 -19.84 3.03 37.12
CA LEU A 1017 -19.44 4.44 37.16
C LEU A 1017 -20.61 5.37 36.83
N ILE A 1018 -21.40 5.03 35.80
CA ILE A 1018 -22.58 5.78 35.39
C ILE A 1018 -23.60 5.95 36.53
N ALA A 1019 -23.76 4.93 37.39
CA ALA A 1019 -24.70 4.95 38.51
C ALA A 1019 -24.26 5.88 39.66
N GLN A 1020 -23.00 6.31 39.68
CA GLN A 1020 -22.47 7.22 40.70
C GLN A 1020 -22.52 8.65 40.18
N PRO A 1021 -23.28 9.58 40.80
CA PRO A 1021 -23.40 10.96 40.33
C PRO A 1021 -22.04 11.62 40.04
N ALA A 1022 -21.05 11.43 40.92
CA ALA A 1022 -19.70 11.97 40.77
C ALA A 1022 -18.93 11.46 39.53
N TYR A 1023 -19.26 10.26 39.02
CA TYR A 1023 -18.57 9.59 37.91
C TYR A 1023 -19.46 9.34 36.69
N SER A 1024 -20.68 9.88 36.73
CA SER A 1024 -21.68 9.67 35.70
C SER A 1024 -21.37 10.37 34.37
N HIS A 1025 -20.51 11.40 34.42
CA HIS A 1025 -20.01 12.10 33.23
C HIS A 1025 -19.21 11.15 32.30
N PRO A 1026 -19.48 11.13 30.98
CA PRO A 1026 -18.81 10.23 30.02
C PRO A 1026 -17.29 10.27 30.03
N PHE A 1027 -16.70 11.38 30.45
CA PHE A 1027 -15.25 11.51 30.65
C PHE A 1027 -14.62 10.34 31.42
N TYR A 1028 -15.31 9.82 32.44
CA TYR A 1028 -14.75 8.79 33.34
C TYR A 1028 -14.92 7.36 32.85
N TRP A 1029 -16.03 7.04 32.18
CA TRP A 1029 -16.40 5.65 31.84
C TRP A 1029 -16.39 5.35 30.33
N ALA A 1030 -16.55 6.38 29.49
CA ALA A 1030 -16.60 6.22 28.05
C ALA A 1030 -15.22 6.10 27.34
N PRO A 1031 -14.05 6.47 27.89
CA PRO A 1031 -12.81 6.34 27.13
C PRO A 1031 -12.53 4.90 26.73
N TYR A 1032 -12.86 3.92 27.56
CA TYR A 1032 -12.55 2.52 27.29
C TYR A 1032 -13.32 1.98 26.07
N PHE A 1033 -12.65 1.21 25.23
CA PHE A 1033 -13.28 0.45 24.14
C PHE A 1033 -12.54 -0.86 23.89
N LEU A 1034 -13.28 -1.87 23.44
CA LEU A 1034 -12.76 -3.22 23.19
C LEU A 1034 -12.77 -3.51 21.69
N VAL A 1035 -11.64 -3.94 21.14
CA VAL A 1035 -11.55 -4.47 19.77
C VAL A 1035 -11.36 -5.98 19.83
N GLY A 1036 -12.12 -6.72 19.02
CA GLY A 1036 -12.13 -8.19 19.01
C GLY A 1036 -13.52 -8.74 19.33
N ASP A 1037 -13.60 -10.04 19.66
CA ASP A 1037 -14.88 -10.67 19.99
C ASP A 1037 -15.24 -10.48 21.47
N SER A 1038 -16.04 -9.46 21.75
CA SER A 1038 -16.51 -9.10 23.09
C SER A 1038 -17.36 -10.19 23.76
N SER A 1039 -17.88 -11.16 23.00
CA SER A 1039 -18.70 -12.24 23.53
C SER A 1039 -17.88 -13.41 24.12
N LYS A 1040 -16.55 -13.32 24.07
CA LYS A 1040 -15.62 -14.29 24.68
C LYS A 1040 -15.21 -13.86 26.07
N THR A 1041 -14.72 -14.82 26.86
CA THR A 1041 -14.21 -14.59 28.22
C THR A 1041 -12.73 -14.18 28.17
N ALA A 1042 -12.28 -13.44 29.20
CA ALA A 1042 -10.86 -13.11 29.34
C ALA A 1042 -10.02 -14.31 29.84
N LEU A 1043 -10.63 -15.23 30.59
CA LEU A 1043 -10.01 -16.46 31.09
C LEU A 1043 -10.76 -17.69 30.55
N THR A 1044 -10.02 -18.73 30.18
CA THR A 1044 -10.51 -19.97 29.56
C THR A 1044 -10.92 -21.00 30.62
N THR A 1045 -10.34 -20.93 31.82
CA THR A 1045 -10.83 -21.65 33.00
C THR A 1045 -11.15 -20.64 34.09
N ALA A 1046 -12.36 -20.67 34.64
CA ALA A 1046 -12.65 -19.96 35.88
C ALA A 1046 -11.80 -20.63 36.97
N SER A 1047 -10.67 -20.03 37.35
CA SER A 1047 -9.86 -20.50 38.48
C SER A 1047 -10.81 -20.76 39.65
N PRO A 1048 -10.91 -22.00 40.17
CA PRO A 1048 -11.95 -22.35 41.13
C PRO A 1048 -11.79 -21.44 42.35
N ALA A 1049 -12.86 -20.71 42.67
CA ALA A 1049 -12.93 -19.89 43.87
C ALA A 1049 -12.74 -20.80 45.09
N GLN A 1050 -11.53 -20.85 45.62
CA GLN A 1050 -11.29 -21.52 46.90
C GLN A 1050 -12.05 -20.72 47.96
N SER A 1051 -13.03 -21.37 48.56
CA SER A 1051 -13.87 -20.82 49.63
C SER A 1051 -13.00 -20.19 50.72
N PRO A 1052 -13.44 -19.07 51.35
CA PRO A 1052 -12.71 -18.50 52.46
C PRO A 1052 -12.68 -19.54 53.59
N HIS A 1053 -11.49 -20.06 53.89
CA HIS A 1053 -11.27 -20.79 55.13
C HIS A 1053 -11.51 -19.81 56.29
N VAL A 1054 -12.69 -19.91 56.87
CA VAL A 1054 -12.97 -19.38 58.21
C VAL A 1054 -12.06 -20.18 59.16
N ALA A 1055 -10.97 -19.54 59.58
CA ALA A 1055 -10.14 -20.05 60.65
C ALA A 1055 -10.93 -19.97 61.96
N ALA A 1056 -11.45 -21.10 62.41
CA ALA A 1056 -11.92 -21.27 63.77
C ALA A 1056 -10.71 -21.53 64.69
N LYS A 1057 -10.12 -20.45 65.22
CA LYS A 1057 -9.74 -20.25 66.64
C LYS A 1057 -8.85 -19.03 66.80
#